data_AF-A0A3R8MZ77-F1
#
_entry.id   AF-A0A3R8MZ77-F1
#
_cell.length_a   1.000
_cell.length_b   1.000
_cell.length_c   1.000
_cell.angle_alpha   90.00
_cell.angle_beta   90.00
_cell.angle_gamma   90.00
#
_symmetry.space_group_name_H-M   'P 1'
#
loop_
_entity.id
_entity.type
_entity.pdbx_description
1 polymer ?
#
loop_
_entity_poly.entity_id
_entity_poly.type
_entity_poly.pdbx_seq_one_letter_code
_entity_poly.pdbx_strand_id
1 'polypeptide(L)'
;MEVQQPIRDTKELEAIDTLSNRYKKLVEPNHLMKFGNELGKFVPKEIKNFVGGIGQNISEQELYIKVLELLGQGFHEIEKQAARYSISKKDIVKKYKGVDSFEEVVLLRSYEIAKVVNDYKVQDLFAAGIQGAATGALGFAGIPFNLALSTFLYFRAVQSIALHYGYDVVNDPDELVIASKVYTDAMSPSVKGGTDEFSTAIAKIMIMSKATIVQQTARKTWSDMAARGGIPLFLTQLRALAHKSAQKALEKAGQKGLENTLFRESFELIGKKLTQRTIERSIPFISAGIGALIDTAQMSSVLEFADVFYQKRFLYEKEYRIELLKNKDNTVIIDAAFTEGESKGEKLMSKELSSKYNPAEVEAGRYQTWLDQDVFKPSGDAEAKPYSIVIPPPNVTGKLHLGHAWDTTLQDIIIRQKRMQGFDTLWLPGMDHAGIATQAKVEERLREQGVTRYDLGREKFLDKVWEWKDEYAATIREQWGKLGLSLDYQRDRFTLDEGLSKAVRKVFVELYKKGWIYRGEFIINWDPAARTALSDIEVIHKDVEGAFYHMNYMLEDGSRALQVATTRPETMFGDVAVAVNPEDPRYKDLIGKNVILPIVNKPIPIVADEHADPEFGTGVVKITPAHDPNDFLVGQRHNLPQVNVMNDDGTMNELAGEFAGMDRFEARKATVAKLQELGALVEIENRVHSVGHSERTGVVVEPRLSTQWFVKMDQLAKNAIANQDTADKVEFYPPRFNDTFLQWMENVHDWVISRQLWWGHQIPAWYNESGEMYVGEEAPAGDGWVQDEDVLDTWFSSALWPFSTMGWPDENAADFQRYFPTSTLVTGYDIIFFWVSRMIFQSLEFTGRQPFKNVLIHGLIRDEEGRKMSKSLGNGIDPMDVIEKYGADALRWFLSNGSAPGQDVRFSYEKMDASWNFINKIWNISRYILMNNEGLTLDAARDNVAKVAAGEAGNVTDRWILHNLNETIAKVTENFDKFEFGVAGHILYNFIWEEFANWYVELTKEVLYSDNEAEKVMTRSVLLYTLDQILRLLHPIMPFVTEEIFAQYAEGSIVVAAYPVVNPAFENAEAHKGVESLKDLIRSVRNSRAEVNVAPSKPITILIKTADAELETFFKANENYIRRFTNPEQLEISSSIAAPELAMSAVITGAEIFLPLADLLNVEEELARLDKELSKWQKELDMVGKKLSNERFVANAKPEVVEKEKEKQADYQAKYDATVARIEEMKKLVK
;
A
#
# COMPACT_ATOMS: atom_id res chain seq x y z
N MET A 1 48.58 -20.32 30.35
CA MET A 1 47.75 -19.14 30.65
C MET A 1 46.38 -19.65 31.00
N GLU A 2 45.86 -19.30 32.18
CA GLU A 2 44.48 -19.61 32.55
C GLU A 2 43.56 -19.08 31.45
N VAL A 3 42.74 -19.97 30.89
CA VAL A 3 41.69 -19.61 29.93
C VAL A 3 40.62 -18.90 30.75
N GLN A 4 40.66 -17.57 30.74
CA GLN A 4 39.53 -16.76 31.20
C GLN A 4 38.31 -17.13 30.34
N GLN A 5 37.21 -17.42 31.02
CA GLN A 5 35.96 -17.89 30.43
C GLN A 5 35.48 -16.99 29.27
N PRO A 6 34.85 -17.54 28.21
CA PRO A 6 34.16 -16.73 27.21
C PRO A 6 32.83 -16.26 27.80
N ILE A 7 32.88 -15.21 28.62
CA ILE A 7 31.69 -14.51 29.08
C ILE A 7 31.61 -13.20 28.30
N ARG A 8 30.54 -13.04 27.51
CA ARG A 8 30.09 -11.74 27.01
C ARG A 8 29.85 -10.84 28.21
N ASP A 9 30.71 -9.85 28.41
CA ASP A 9 30.48 -8.78 29.38
C ASP A 9 29.19 -8.04 28.96
N THR A 10 28.29 -7.82 29.92
CA THR A 10 27.03 -7.07 29.73
C THR A 10 27.26 -5.70 29.08
N LYS A 11 28.41 -5.07 29.32
CA LYS A 11 28.80 -3.81 28.68
C LYS A 11 29.12 -3.95 27.19
N GLU A 12 29.61 -5.10 26.74
CA GLU A 12 29.86 -5.36 25.31
C GLU A 12 28.53 -5.53 24.54
N LEU A 13 27.51 -6.14 25.16
CA LEU A 13 26.16 -6.24 24.60
C LEU A 13 25.46 -4.88 24.57
N GLU A 14 25.57 -4.07 25.63
CA GLU A 14 25.04 -2.70 25.66
C GLU A 14 25.70 -1.78 24.61
N ALA A 15 27.01 -1.95 24.37
CA ALA A 15 27.70 -1.18 23.33
C ALA A 15 27.23 -1.55 21.91
N ILE A 16 26.98 -2.84 21.66
CA ILE A 16 26.43 -3.35 20.39
C ILE A 16 25.00 -2.83 20.16
N ASP A 17 24.16 -2.84 21.20
CA ASP A 17 22.80 -2.30 21.13
C ASP A 17 22.80 -0.78 20.94
N THR A 18 23.72 -0.07 21.60
CA THR A 18 23.86 1.38 21.45
C THR A 18 24.25 1.75 20.03
N LEU A 19 25.21 1.03 19.42
CA LEU A 19 25.64 1.24 18.03
C LEU A 19 24.53 0.86 17.03
N SER A 20 23.83 -0.25 17.25
CA SER A 20 22.69 -0.68 16.41
C SER A 20 21.53 0.31 16.45
N ASN A 21 21.22 0.85 17.63
CA ASN A 21 20.16 1.86 17.78
C ASN A 21 20.54 3.20 17.17
N ARG A 22 21.82 3.57 17.20
CA ARG A 22 22.32 4.80 16.56
C ARG A 22 22.29 4.67 15.03
N TYR A 23 22.63 3.50 14.49
CA TYR A 23 22.46 3.19 13.06
C TYR A 23 21.00 3.24 12.61
N LYS A 24 20.07 2.57 13.33
CA LYS A 24 18.64 2.57 13.03
C LYS A 24 18.06 3.98 12.93
N LYS A 25 18.44 4.89 13.83
CA LYS A 25 18.02 6.31 13.79
C LYS A 25 18.54 7.09 12.58
N LEU A 26 19.74 6.78 12.08
CA LEU A 26 20.36 7.49 10.96
C LEU A 26 19.82 7.04 9.59
N VAL A 27 19.29 5.82 9.50
CA VAL A 27 18.67 5.27 8.27
C VAL A 27 17.14 5.31 8.29
N GLU A 28 16.53 5.91 9.31
CA GLU A 28 15.09 6.13 9.35
C GLU A 28 14.67 7.02 8.16
N PRO A 29 13.62 6.63 7.41
CA PRO A 29 13.18 7.33 6.20
C PRO A 29 12.97 8.82 6.44
N ASN A 30 12.47 9.22 7.62
CA ASN A 30 12.28 10.63 7.96
C ASN A 30 13.59 11.41 8.14
N HIS A 31 14.67 10.79 8.62
CA HIS A 31 15.98 11.44 8.72
C HIS A 31 16.64 11.55 7.34
N LEU A 32 16.52 10.49 6.52
CA LEU A 32 16.97 10.46 5.12
C LEU A 32 16.17 11.42 4.22
N MET A 33 14.87 11.58 4.48
CA MET A 33 13.97 12.46 3.76
C MET A 33 14.12 13.91 4.22
N LYS A 34 14.45 14.17 5.49
CA LYS A 34 14.90 15.50 5.95
C LYS A 34 16.22 15.89 5.28
N PHE A 35 17.18 14.97 5.22
CA PHE A 35 18.47 15.14 4.57
C PHE A 35 18.32 15.34 3.04
N GLY A 36 17.45 14.55 2.38
CA GLY A 36 17.10 14.68 0.97
C GLY A 36 16.33 15.96 0.64
N ASN A 37 15.41 16.38 1.51
CA ASN A 37 14.67 17.65 1.37
C ASN A 37 15.55 18.88 1.61
N GLU A 38 16.58 18.79 2.45
CA GLU A 38 17.57 19.86 2.60
C GLU A 38 18.51 19.94 1.40
N LEU A 39 18.91 18.81 0.80
CA LEU A 39 19.69 18.76 -0.44
C LEU A 39 18.90 19.22 -1.68
N GLY A 40 17.63 18.81 -1.82
CA GLY A 40 16.76 19.11 -2.95
C GLY A 40 16.37 20.59 -3.07
N LYS A 41 16.42 21.34 -1.96
CA LYS A 41 16.20 22.81 -1.94
C LYS A 41 17.28 23.60 -2.69
N PHE A 42 18.42 22.98 -3.03
CA PHE A 42 19.53 23.62 -3.73
C PHE A 42 19.64 23.22 -5.22
N VAL A 43 18.64 22.54 -5.78
CA VAL A 43 18.52 22.26 -7.22
C VAL A 43 17.85 23.46 -7.92
N PRO A 44 18.53 24.17 -8.85
CA PRO A 44 17.99 25.38 -9.48
C PRO A 44 16.72 25.11 -10.30
N LYS A 45 15.78 26.07 -10.26
CA LYS A 45 14.45 25.97 -10.89
C LYS A 45 14.51 25.82 -12.42
N GLU A 46 15.63 26.19 -13.03
CA GLU A 46 15.91 26.01 -14.46
C GLU A 46 16.10 24.52 -14.84
N ILE A 47 16.56 23.67 -13.91
CA ILE A 47 16.63 22.22 -14.10
C ILE A 47 15.21 21.61 -14.08
N LYS A 48 14.35 22.05 -13.16
CA LYS A 48 12.93 21.63 -13.10
C LYS A 48 12.16 21.95 -14.39
N ASN A 49 12.44 23.09 -15.01
CA ASN A 49 11.74 23.50 -16.25
C ASN A 49 12.33 22.86 -17.52
N PHE A 50 13.60 22.47 -17.52
CA PHE A 50 14.22 21.80 -18.67
C PHE A 50 13.84 20.31 -18.75
N VAL A 51 13.63 19.65 -17.61
CA VAL A 51 13.19 18.24 -17.53
C VAL A 51 11.75 18.06 -18.01
N GLY A 52 10.90 19.09 -17.89
CA GLY A 52 9.54 19.07 -18.46
C GLY A 52 9.48 19.06 -20.00
N GLY A 53 10.61 19.21 -20.71
CA GLY A 53 10.66 19.32 -22.17
C GLY A 53 11.30 18.14 -22.91
N ILE A 54 11.80 17.10 -22.22
CA ILE A 54 12.43 15.94 -22.87
C ILE A 54 11.94 14.65 -22.19
N GLY A 55 11.14 13.87 -22.93
CA GLY A 55 10.76 12.46 -22.73
C GLY A 55 10.90 11.80 -21.34
N GLN A 56 9.75 11.62 -20.68
CA GLN A 56 9.35 10.69 -19.60
C GLN A 56 10.38 9.94 -18.71
N ASN A 57 10.19 10.16 -17.39
CA ASN A 57 10.30 9.27 -16.22
C ASN A 57 11.65 8.64 -15.81
N ILE A 58 12.44 9.38 -15.02
CA ILE A 58 13.30 8.81 -13.97
C ILE A 58 13.10 9.63 -12.68
N SER A 59 12.77 8.99 -11.56
CA SER A 59 12.55 9.62 -10.26
C SER A 59 13.86 10.00 -9.53
N GLU A 60 13.83 10.95 -8.59
CA GLU A 60 14.99 11.33 -7.75
C GLU A 60 15.55 10.14 -6.94
N GLN A 61 14.69 9.19 -6.57
CA GLN A 61 15.09 7.94 -5.91
C GLN A 61 15.85 7.00 -6.87
N GLU A 62 15.43 6.89 -8.13
CA GLU A 62 16.11 6.03 -9.11
C GLU A 62 17.51 6.53 -9.47
N LEU A 63 17.72 7.86 -9.53
CA LEU A 63 19.04 8.42 -9.75
C LEU A 63 19.99 8.17 -8.55
N TYR A 64 19.46 8.26 -7.33
CA TYR A 64 20.19 7.98 -6.09
C TYR A 64 20.56 6.49 -5.96
N ILE A 65 19.61 5.59 -6.25
CA ILE A 65 19.84 4.14 -6.28
C ILE A 65 20.90 3.79 -7.32
N LYS A 66 20.87 4.40 -8.51
CA LYS A 66 21.88 4.15 -9.56
C LYS A 66 23.30 4.54 -9.15
N VAL A 67 23.45 5.63 -8.38
CA VAL A 67 24.77 6.07 -7.88
C VAL A 67 25.30 5.12 -6.81
N LEU A 68 24.46 4.64 -5.90
CA LEU A 68 24.84 3.67 -4.88
C LEU A 68 25.17 2.29 -5.47
N GLU A 69 24.40 1.83 -6.47
CA GLU A 69 24.68 0.59 -7.21
C GLU A 69 26.05 0.63 -7.87
N LEU A 70 26.40 1.73 -8.55
CA LEU A 70 27.68 1.87 -9.26
C LEU A 70 28.88 1.99 -8.31
N LEU A 71 28.73 2.64 -7.15
CA LEU A 71 29.77 2.68 -6.11
C LEU A 71 29.99 1.30 -5.50
N GLY A 72 28.92 0.56 -5.18
CA GLY A 72 28.99 -0.81 -4.67
C GLY A 72 29.67 -1.78 -5.65
N GLN A 73 29.37 -1.66 -6.94
CA GLN A 73 30.01 -2.46 -8.00
C GLN A 73 31.52 -2.16 -8.13
N GLY A 74 31.93 -0.89 -8.00
CA GLY A 74 33.34 -0.50 -8.02
C GLY A 74 34.15 -1.09 -6.85
N PHE A 75 33.60 -1.07 -5.64
CA PHE A 75 34.27 -1.65 -4.46
C PHE A 75 34.40 -3.17 -4.54
N HIS A 76 33.35 -3.85 -5.01
CA HIS A 76 33.37 -5.31 -5.14
C HIS A 76 34.44 -5.79 -6.13
N GLU A 77 34.67 -5.06 -7.22
CA GLU A 77 35.67 -5.44 -8.22
C GLU A 77 37.12 -5.19 -7.74
N ILE A 78 37.35 -4.17 -6.91
CA ILE A 78 38.65 -3.90 -6.27
C ILE A 78 39.01 -5.01 -5.28
N GLU A 79 38.06 -5.46 -4.44
CA GLU A 79 38.27 -6.57 -3.50
C GLU A 79 38.61 -7.88 -4.20
N LYS A 80 37.91 -8.18 -5.30
CA LYS A 80 38.12 -9.40 -6.10
C LYS A 80 39.50 -9.46 -6.75
N GLN A 81 40.11 -8.30 -7.00
CA GLN A 81 41.44 -8.19 -7.59
C GLN A 81 42.56 -8.10 -6.54
N ALA A 82 42.32 -7.50 -5.37
CA ALA A 82 43.24 -7.54 -4.24
C ALA A 82 43.51 -8.98 -3.74
N ALA A 83 42.51 -9.87 -3.85
CA ALA A 83 42.65 -11.29 -3.52
C ALA A 83 43.68 -12.06 -4.37
N ARG A 84 44.12 -11.51 -5.50
CA ARG A 84 45.10 -12.15 -6.41
C ARG A 84 46.56 -11.97 -5.98
N TYR A 85 46.87 -11.11 -5.01
CA TYR A 85 48.23 -10.79 -4.56
C TYR A 85 48.60 -11.47 -3.21
N SER A 86 48.05 -12.65 -2.93
CA SER A 86 48.13 -13.31 -1.64
C SER A 86 49.54 -13.81 -1.27
N ILE A 87 50.05 -13.39 -0.11
CA ILE A 87 51.12 -14.11 0.61
C ILE A 87 50.51 -15.43 1.13
N SER A 88 51.25 -16.54 1.03
CA SER A 88 50.68 -17.86 1.34
C SER A 88 50.32 -17.97 2.84
N LYS A 89 49.14 -18.53 3.14
CA LYS A 89 48.67 -18.76 4.52
C LYS A 89 49.71 -19.47 5.41
N LYS A 90 50.57 -20.29 4.81
CA LYS A 90 51.62 -21.06 5.48
C LYS A 90 52.75 -20.18 6.02
N ASP A 91 53.07 -19.09 5.33
CA ASP A 91 54.15 -18.18 5.72
C ASP A 91 53.73 -17.26 6.87
N ILE A 92 52.44 -16.91 6.92
CA ILE A 92 51.86 -16.09 8.00
C ILE A 92 51.83 -16.88 9.32
N VAL A 93 51.41 -18.15 9.29
CA VAL A 93 51.41 -19.03 10.48
C VAL A 93 52.82 -19.27 11.02
N LYS A 94 53.83 -19.39 10.15
CA LYS A 94 55.22 -19.67 10.53
C LYS A 94 55.88 -18.55 11.35
N LYS A 95 55.38 -17.32 11.26
CA LYS A 95 55.87 -16.16 12.04
C LYS A 95 55.41 -16.18 13.51
N TYR A 96 54.30 -16.86 13.82
CA TYR A 96 53.70 -16.86 15.16
C TYR A 96 53.97 -18.20 15.87
N LYS A 97 54.84 -18.20 16.89
CA LYS A 97 55.17 -19.41 17.65
C LYS A 97 53.99 -19.84 18.53
N GLY A 98 53.47 -21.05 18.29
CA GLY A 98 52.44 -21.68 19.13
C GLY A 98 51.01 -21.56 18.61
N VAL A 99 50.82 -21.21 17.34
CA VAL A 99 49.50 -21.17 16.66
C VAL A 99 49.56 -22.11 15.46
N ASP A 100 48.58 -23.01 15.31
CA ASP A 100 48.69 -24.15 14.39
C ASP A 100 47.98 -23.93 13.04
N SER A 101 47.14 -22.89 12.93
CA SER A 101 46.44 -22.55 11.68
C SER A 101 46.29 -21.04 11.44
N PHE A 102 46.11 -20.67 10.17
CA PHE A 102 45.94 -19.27 9.76
C PHE A 102 44.61 -18.71 10.29
N GLU A 103 43.57 -19.53 10.29
CA GLU A 103 42.25 -19.20 10.82
C GLU A 103 42.31 -18.86 12.33
N GLU A 104 43.20 -19.50 13.08
CA GLU A 104 43.43 -19.25 14.52
C GLU A 104 44.22 -17.96 14.77
N VAL A 105 45.21 -17.64 13.93
CA VAL A 105 45.90 -16.32 13.92
C VAL A 105 44.91 -15.19 13.65
N VAL A 106 44.02 -15.38 12.67
CA VAL A 106 42.98 -14.39 12.31
C VAL A 106 41.97 -14.22 13.46
N LEU A 107 41.59 -15.28 14.16
CA LEU A 107 40.67 -15.22 15.31
C LEU A 107 41.28 -14.49 16.52
N LEU A 108 42.54 -14.78 16.86
CA LEU A 108 43.23 -14.16 17.99
C LEU A 108 43.48 -12.66 17.76
N ARG A 109 43.87 -12.28 16.54
CA ARG A 109 44.14 -10.86 16.20
C ARG A 109 42.86 -10.04 16.09
N SER A 110 41.77 -10.60 15.54
CA SER A 110 40.49 -9.87 15.40
C SER A 110 39.88 -9.43 16.74
N TYR A 111 40.25 -10.10 17.84
CA TYR A 111 39.93 -9.68 19.20
C TYR A 111 40.74 -8.45 19.68
N GLU A 112 42.06 -8.39 19.45
CA GLU A 112 42.89 -7.21 19.78
C GLU A 112 42.49 -5.99 18.94
N ILE A 113 42.11 -6.22 17.68
CA ILE A 113 41.64 -5.21 16.73
C ILE A 113 40.36 -4.52 17.22
N ALA A 114 39.37 -5.28 17.71
CA ALA A 114 38.12 -4.69 18.22
C ALA A 114 38.36 -3.80 19.44
N LYS A 115 39.40 -4.10 20.22
CA LYS A 115 39.82 -3.32 21.38
C LYS A 115 40.45 -1.99 20.98
N VAL A 116 41.31 -1.99 19.95
CA VAL A 116 41.94 -0.76 19.42
C VAL A 116 40.93 0.16 18.73
N VAL A 117 39.94 -0.40 18.01
CA VAL A 117 38.90 0.40 17.33
C VAL A 117 37.95 1.09 18.32
N ASN A 118 37.70 0.50 19.48
CA ASN A 118 36.83 1.08 20.51
C ASN A 118 37.49 2.19 21.35
N ASP A 119 38.83 2.23 21.43
CA ASP A 119 39.55 3.19 22.29
C ASP A 119 39.87 4.54 21.59
N TYR A 120 39.68 4.67 20.28
CA TYR A 120 39.90 5.95 19.58
C TYR A 120 38.63 6.81 19.56
N LYS A 121 38.63 7.91 20.31
CA LYS A 121 37.55 8.90 20.26
C LYS A 121 37.77 9.85 19.09
N VAL A 122 36.68 10.30 18.48
CA VAL A 122 36.63 11.38 17.45
C VAL A 122 37.45 12.64 17.87
N GLN A 123 37.63 12.83 19.18
CA GLN A 123 38.42 13.90 19.77
C GLN A 123 39.94 13.76 19.56
N ASP A 124 40.49 12.55 19.43
CA ASP A 124 41.92 12.33 19.15
C ASP A 124 42.28 12.71 17.70
N LEU A 125 41.30 12.59 16.78
CA LEU A 125 41.37 13.10 15.42
C LEU A 125 41.35 14.64 15.37
N PHE A 126 40.53 15.25 16.24
CA PHE A 126 40.51 16.70 16.43
C PHE A 126 41.82 17.18 17.08
N ALA A 127 42.38 16.42 18.03
CA ALA A 127 43.64 16.71 18.69
C ALA A 127 44.84 16.55 17.75
N ALA A 128 44.86 15.55 16.87
CA ALA A 128 45.88 15.39 15.83
C ALA A 128 45.77 16.47 14.75
N GLY A 129 44.55 16.87 14.36
CA GLY A 129 44.29 18.00 13.47
C GLY A 129 44.69 19.35 14.06
N ILE A 130 44.46 19.55 15.36
CA ILE A 130 44.87 20.76 16.11
C ILE A 130 46.38 20.75 16.39
N GLN A 131 47.00 19.60 16.74
CA GLN A 131 48.45 19.48 16.90
C GLN A 131 49.19 19.70 15.58
N GLY A 132 48.68 19.17 14.46
CA GLY A 132 49.23 19.45 13.13
C GLY A 132 49.10 20.92 12.71
N ALA A 133 48.03 21.60 13.16
CA ALA A 133 47.87 23.04 12.97
C ALA A 133 48.75 23.88 13.92
N ALA A 134 49.08 23.37 15.13
CA ALA A 134 49.83 24.07 16.17
C ALA A 134 51.36 23.87 16.11
N THR A 135 51.87 22.77 15.53
CA THR A 135 53.33 22.49 15.49
C THR A 135 54.08 23.17 14.35
N GLY A 136 53.39 23.89 13.45
CA GLY A 136 54.06 24.73 12.44
C GLY A 136 55.05 24.00 11.53
N ALA A 137 54.91 22.68 11.36
CA ALA A 137 55.74 21.90 10.46
C ALA A 137 55.32 22.21 9.00
N LEU A 138 56.10 23.11 8.40
CA LEU A 138 55.99 23.61 7.03
C LEU A 138 55.74 22.49 6.01
N GLY A 139 54.53 22.40 5.47
CA GLY A 139 54.26 21.53 4.31
C GLY A 139 52.83 21.14 3.97
N PHE A 140 51.82 21.40 4.80
CA PHE A 140 50.46 20.86 4.57
C PHE A 140 49.27 21.82 4.81
N ALA A 141 49.43 23.11 4.50
CA ALA A 141 48.31 24.05 4.46
C ALA A 141 47.72 24.10 3.04
N GLY A 142 46.83 23.15 2.72
CA GLY A 142 46.12 23.12 1.43
C GLY A 142 45.95 21.71 0.85
N ILE A 143 45.22 20.84 1.55
CA ILE A 143 44.81 19.55 0.97
C ILE A 143 43.37 19.71 0.44
N PRO A 144 43.09 19.52 -0.86
CA PRO A 144 41.72 19.49 -1.38
C PRO A 144 40.94 18.36 -0.70
N PHE A 145 39.67 18.59 -0.35
CA PHE A 145 38.73 17.60 0.22
C PHE A 145 38.83 16.20 -0.41
N ASN A 146 39.03 16.14 -1.74
CA ASN A 146 39.21 14.90 -2.48
C ASN A 146 40.43 14.09 -2.02
N LEU A 147 41.54 14.72 -1.65
CA LEU A 147 42.75 14.03 -1.21
C LEU A 147 42.64 13.61 0.27
N ALA A 148 41.97 14.37 1.14
CA ALA A 148 41.72 13.97 2.53
C ALA A 148 40.73 12.79 2.63
N LEU A 149 39.63 12.82 1.86
CA LEU A 149 38.68 11.71 1.77
C LEU A 149 39.29 10.50 1.06
N SER A 150 40.08 10.71 -0.01
CA SER A 150 40.81 9.61 -0.66
C SER A 150 41.87 9.01 0.25
N THR A 151 42.55 9.82 1.08
CA THR A 151 43.55 9.32 2.05
C THR A 151 42.87 8.59 3.21
N PHE A 152 41.71 9.04 3.67
CA PHE A 152 40.89 8.35 4.68
C PHE A 152 40.35 7.01 4.17
N LEU A 153 39.77 6.99 2.96
CA LEU A 153 39.29 5.76 2.31
C LEU A 153 40.44 4.81 1.96
N TYR A 154 41.60 5.35 1.56
CA TYR A 154 42.85 4.62 1.39
C TYR A 154 43.30 3.96 2.69
N PHE A 155 43.32 4.71 3.80
CA PHE A 155 43.75 4.18 5.10
C PHE A 155 42.78 3.12 5.64
N ARG A 156 41.46 3.30 5.45
CA ARG A 156 40.42 2.34 5.85
C ARG A 156 40.39 1.10 4.96
N ALA A 157 40.63 1.22 3.66
CA ALA A 157 40.73 0.08 2.75
C ALA A 157 42.02 -0.73 2.98
N VAL A 158 43.16 -0.07 3.20
CA VAL A 158 44.42 -0.71 3.58
C VAL A 158 44.28 -1.39 4.95
N GLN A 159 43.63 -0.76 5.92
CA GLN A 159 43.28 -1.41 7.19
C GLN A 159 42.34 -2.60 6.98
N SER A 160 41.26 -2.48 6.21
CA SER A 160 40.33 -3.60 5.97
C SER A 160 41.00 -4.80 5.29
N ILE A 161 41.91 -4.56 4.34
CA ILE A 161 42.72 -5.60 3.70
C ILE A 161 43.75 -6.18 4.69
N ALA A 162 44.42 -5.34 5.48
CA ALA A 162 45.31 -5.79 6.54
C ALA A 162 44.60 -6.68 7.57
N LEU A 163 43.37 -6.30 7.94
CA LEU A 163 42.46 -7.00 8.85
C LEU A 163 41.95 -8.33 8.26
N HIS A 164 41.68 -8.38 6.96
CA HIS A 164 41.22 -9.59 6.26
C HIS A 164 42.33 -10.64 6.10
N TYR A 165 43.58 -10.22 6.00
CA TYR A 165 44.75 -11.11 5.82
C TYR A 165 45.64 -11.27 7.07
N GLY A 166 45.29 -10.63 8.19
CA GLY A 166 45.91 -10.86 9.51
C GLY A 166 47.20 -10.07 9.80
N TYR A 167 47.42 -8.93 9.14
CA TYR A 167 48.61 -8.07 9.32
C TYR A 167 48.45 -7.09 10.50
N ASP A 168 49.46 -6.95 11.35
CA ASP A 168 49.46 -6.06 12.52
C ASP A 168 50.05 -4.68 12.18
N VAL A 169 49.33 -3.95 11.35
CA VAL A 169 49.78 -2.66 10.79
C VAL A 169 49.83 -1.52 11.81
N VAL A 170 49.35 -1.74 13.03
CA VAL A 170 49.36 -0.77 14.13
C VAL A 170 50.68 -0.83 14.90
N ASN A 171 51.24 -2.04 15.07
CA ASN A 171 52.46 -2.24 15.87
C ASN A 171 53.68 -2.70 15.04
N ASP A 172 53.50 -3.15 13.80
CA ASP A 172 54.57 -3.53 12.87
C ASP A 172 54.52 -2.68 11.57
N PRO A 173 55.37 -1.64 11.45
CA PRO A 173 55.40 -0.73 10.32
C PRO A 173 55.70 -1.40 8.97
N ASP A 174 56.41 -2.53 8.97
CA ASP A 174 56.78 -3.24 7.74
C ASP A 174 55.56 -3.93 7.11
N GLU A 175 54.62 -4.40 7.94
CA GLU A 175 53.36 -4.98 7.47
C GLU A 175 52.40 -3.92 6.93
N LEU A 176 52.46 -2.67 7.43
CA LEU A 176 51.73 -1.52 6.87
C LEU A 176 52.22 -1.19 5.46
N VAL A 177 53.53 -1.25 5.21
CA VAL A 177 54.11 -1.02 3.88
C VAL A 177 53.67 -2.10 2.88
N ILE A 178 53.57 -3.35 3.32
CA ILE A 178 53.11 -4.46 2.47
C ILE A 178 51.62 -4.32 2.13
N ALA A 179 50.75 -4.06 3.12
CA ALA A 179 49.32 -3.85 2.89
C ALA A 179 49.04 -2.63 2.00
N SER A 180 49.81 -1.55 2.20
CA SER A 180 49.77 -0.34 1.38
C SER A 180 50.17 -0.62 -0.08
N LYS A 181 51.15 -1.49 -0.31
CA LYS A 181 51.61 -1.86 -1.66
C LYS A 181 50.61 -2.72 -2.41
N VAL A 182 50.02 -3.73 -1.74
CA VAL A 182 48.97 -4.59 -2.32
C VAL A 182 47.74 -3.78 -2.77
N TYR A 183 47.33 -2.79 -1.98
CA TYR A 183 46.22 -1.90 -2.36
C TYR A 183 46.59 -0.96 -3.53
N THR A 184 47.80 -0.38 -3.50
CA THR A 184 48.27 0.52 -4.56
C THR A 184 48.36 -0.18 -5.92
N ASP A 185 48.78 -1.45 -5.93
CA ASP A 185 48.86 -2.26 -7.15
C ASP A 185 47.47 -2.69 -7.66
N ALA A 186 46.50 -2.94 -6.77
CA ALA A 186 45.11 -3.24 -7.13
C ALA A 186 44.34 -2.01 -7.68
N MET A 187 44.73 -0.81 -7.27
CA MET A 187 44.12 0.46 -7.69
C MET A 187 44.82 1.13 -8.88
N SER A 188 45.81 0.48 -9.47
CA SER A 188 46.58 1.01 -10.60
C SER A 188 45.67 1.41 -11.79
N PRO A 189 45.95 2.55 -12.48
CA PRO A 189 45.15 3.00 -13.64
C PRO A 189 45.06 1.99 -14.79
N SER A 190 46.02 1.06 -14.88
CA SER A 190 46.06 0.01 -15.91
C SER A 190 45.14 -1.19 -15.63
N VAL A 191 44.44 -1.18 -14.49
CA VAL A 191 43.62 -2.27 -13.99
C VAL A 191 42.13 -1.94 -14.18
N LYS A 192 41.36 -2.85 -14.76
CA LYS A 192 39.93 -2.67 -15.04
C LYS A 192 39.17 -2.56 -13.70
N GLY A 193 38.44 -1.47 -13.48
CA GLY A 193 37.84 -1.06 -12.21
C GLY A 193 38.72 -0.13 -11.35
N GLY A 194 39.94 0.18 -11.78
CA GLY A 194 40.91 1.02 -11.07
C GLY A 194 40.55 2.51 -11.06
N THR A 195 41.45 3.32 -10.50
CA THR A 195 41.18 4.75 -10.21
C THR A 195 40.68 5.55 -11.41
N ASP A 196 41.11 5.23 -12.63
CA ASP A 196 40.69 5.92 -13.85
C ASP A 196 39.25 5.57 -14.28
N GLU A 197 38.81 4.32 -14.16
CA GLU A 197 37.42 3.94 -14.49
C GLU A 197 36.43 4.44 -13.42
N PHE A 198 36.82 4.41 -12.15
CA PHE A 198 36.03 4.97 -11.05
C PHE A 198 35.91 6.50 -11.17
N SER A 199 37.01 7.18 -11.49
CA SER A 199 37.02 8.62 -11.77
C SER A 199 36.21 8.97 -13.03
N THR A 200 36.23 8.10 -14.05
CA THR A 200 35.46 8.27 -15.29
C THR A 200 33.96 8.04 -15.09
N ALA A 201 33.56 7.08 -14.26
CA ALA A 201 32.16 6.86 -13.89
C ALA A 201 31.60 8.06 -13.13
N ILE A 202 32.35 8.57 -12.15
CA ILE A 202 32.02 9.80 -11.42
C ILE A 202 31.98 11.02 -12.35
N ALA A 203 32.93 11.14 -13.30
CA ALA A 203 32.94 12.22 -14.28
C ALA A 203 31.76 12.13 -15.26
N LYS A 204 31.34 10.93 -15.70
CA LYS A 204 30.15 10.74 -16.56
C LYS A 204 28.87 11.13 -15.83
N ILE A 205 28.73 10.76 -14.56
CA ILE A 205 27.61 11.17 -13.69
C ILE A 205 27.57 12.70 -13.55
N MET A 206 28.73 13.36 -13.39
CA MET A 206 28.83 14.83 -13.31
C MET A 206 28.61 15.56 -14.65
N ILE A 207 28.95 14.94 -15.79
CA ILE A 207 28.69 15.49 -17.12
C ILE A 207 27.19 15.38 -17.48
N MET A 208 26.54 14.28 -17.07
CA MET A 208 25.11 14.07 -17.29
C MET A 208 24.22 15.02 -16.46
N SER A 209 24.69 15.52 -15.31
CA SER A 209 23.95 16.45 -14.45
C SER A 209 24.13 17.94 -14.78
N LYS A 210 24.91 18.29 -15.83
CA LYS A 210 25.22 19.66 -16.28
C LYS A 210 25.37 20.71 -15.15
N ALA A 211 26.09 20.37 -14.09
CA ALA A 211 26.48 21.33 -13.06
C ALA A 211 27.66 22.19 -13.55
N THR A 212 27.38 23.45 -13.89
CA THR A 212 28.34 24.44 -14.43
C THR A 212 29.53 24.76 -13.50
N ILE A 213 29.54 24.24 -12.27
CA ILE A 213 30.60 24.45 -11.26
C ILE A 213 31.82 23.51 -11.47
N VAL A 214 31.66 22.39 -12.17
CA VAL A 214 32.77 21.45 -12.43
C VAL A 214 33.75 21.98 -13.51
N GLN A 215 33.36 22.99 -14.30
CA GLN A 215 34.30 23.67 -15.21
C GLN A 215 35.21 24.70 -14.51
N GLN A 216 34.96 25.09 -13.26
CA GLN A 216 35.76 26.12 -12.57
C GLN A 216 36.83 25.56 -11.63
N THR A 217 36.66 24.36 -11.06
CA THR A 217 37.70 23.78 -10.19
C THR A 217 38.89 23.24 -10.98
N ALA A 218 38.69 22.84 -12.25
CA ALA A 218 39.76 22.51 -13.18
C ALA A 218 40.62 23.73 -13.61
N ARG A 219 40.29 24.94 -13.14
CA ARG A 219 41.09 26.17 -13.33
C ARG A 219 41.76 26.68 -12.05
N LYS A 220 41.62 26.03 -10.90
CA LYS A 220 42.25 26.48 -9.63
C LYS A 220 43.75 26.18 -9.52
N THR A 221 44.42 25.96 -10.65
CA THR A 221 45.85 26.26 -10.86
C THR A 221 46.10 27.75 -11.17
N TRP A 222 45.06 28.59 -11.15
CA TRP A 222 45.13 30.04 -11.44
C TRP A 222 45.41 30.95 -10.24
N SER A 223 45.17 30.49 -9.00
CA SER A 223 45.47 31.30 -7.81
C SER A 223 46.97 31.46 -7.56
N ASP A 224 47.80 30.55 -8.05
CA ASP A 224 49.26 30.67 -8.00
C ASP A 224 49.82 31.72 -8.97
N MET A 225 49.08 32.08 -10.03
CA MET A 225 49.53 33.11 -10.98
C MET A 225 49.09 34.53 -10.60
N ALA A 226 48.13 34.69 -9.69
CA ALA A 226 47.71 36.02 -9.22
C ALA A 226 48.72 36.67 -8.24
N ALA A 227 49.70 35.92 -7.74
CA ALA A 227 50.75 36.46 -6.89
C ALA A 227 51.78 37.35 -7.64
N ARG A 228 51.75 37.46 -8.99
CA ARG A 228 52.79 38.18 -9.76
C ARG A 228 52.30 39.01 -10.96
N GLY A 229 51.25 39.81 -10.80
CA GLY A 229 51.01 40.98 -11.67
C GLY A 229 50.64 40.72 -13.14
N GLY A 230 49.94 39.63 -13.45
CA GLY A 230 49.64 39.19 -14.83
C GLY A 230 48.37 39.73 -15.51
N ILE A 231 47.71 40.76 -14.99
CA ILE A 231 46.42 41.26 -15.55
C ILE A 231 46.55 41.75 -17.01
N PRO A 232 47.65 42.40 -17.46
CA PRO A 232 47.82 42.77 -18.87
C PRO A 232 48.05 41.57 -19.81
N LEU A 233 48.72 40.51 -19.35
CA LEU A 233 49.05 39.34 -20.17
C LEU A 233 47.83 38.44 -20.42
N PHE A 234 46.90 38.39 -19.47
CA PHE A 234 45.64 37.65 -19.59
C PHE A 234 44.70 38.25 -20.65
N LEU A 235 44.62 39.59 -20.73
CA LEU A 235 43.80 40.27 -21.74
C LEU A 235 44.34 40.07 -23.17
N THR A 236 45.66 39.97 -23.33
CA THR A 236 46.30 39.70 -24.62
C THR A 236 46.09 38.26 -25.08
N GLN A 237 46.14 37.27 -24.17
CA GLN A 237 45.91 35.86 -24.50
C GLN A 237 44.43 35.51 -24.72
N LEU A 238 43.49 36.15 -24.01
CA LEU A 238 42.05 36.00 -24.25
C LEU A 238 41.64 36.50 -25.64
N ARG A 239 42.23 37.60 -26.11
CA ARG A 239 42.03 38.09 -27.49
C ARG A 239 42.61 37.13 -28.52
N ALA A 240 43.77 36.52 -28.26
CA ALA A 240 44.38 35.53 -29.14
C ALA A 240 43.60 34.20 -29.22
N LEU A 241 43.02 33.74 -28.10
CA LEU A 241 42.19 32.54 -28.03
C LEU A 241 40.82 32.71 -28.69
N ALA A 242 40.20 33.89 -28.56
CA ALA A 242 38.97 34.24 -29.26
C ALA A 242 39.17 34.22 -30.79
N HIS A 243 40.31 34.72 -31.27
CA HIS A 243 40.65 34.73 -32.69
C HIS A 243 40.93 33.31 -33.24
N LYS A 244 41.65 32.47 -32.48
CA LYS A 244 42.02 31.10 -32.89
C LYS A 244 40.87 30.10 -32.85
N SER A 245 39.90 30.31 -31.95
CA SER A 245 38.70 29.48 -31.82
C SER A 245 37.65 29.83 -32.88
N ALA A 246 37.52 31.11 -33.25
CA ALA A 246 36.71 31.54 -34.38
C ALA A 246 37.23 30.99 -35.73
N GLN A 247 38.56 30.94 -35.90
CA GLN A 247 39.21 30.40 -37.11
C GLN A 247 39.02 28.88 -37.25
N LYS A 248 39.10 28.11 -36.15
CA LYS A 248 38.82 26.66 -36.12
C LYS A 248 37.35 26.31 -36.34
N ALA A 249 36.43 27.17 -35.90
CA ALA A 249 35.00 27.00 -36.13
C ALA A 249 34.62 27.29 -37.60
N LEU A 250 35.28 28.26 -38.24
CA LEU A 250 35.17 28.56 -39.67
C LEU A 250 35.79 27.45 -40.56
N GLU A 251 36.88 26.80 -40.13
CA GLU A 251 37.49 25.66 -40.84
C GLU A 251 36.65 24.37 -40.75
N LYS A 252 35.94 24.15 -39.63
CA LYS A 252 35.00 23.03 -39.49
C LYS A 252 33.70 23.24 -40.26
N ALA A 253 33.34 24.50 -40.52
CA ALA A 253 32.23 24.90 -41.38
C ALA A 253 32.68 24.95 -42.85
N GLY A 254 33.26 23.85 -43.33
CA GLY A 254 33.56 23.63 -44.74
C GLY A 254 32.28 23.49 -45.56
N GLN A 255 31.88 24.60 -46.19
CA GLN A 255 31.08 24.73 -47.41
C GLN A 255 29.78 23.92 -47.55
N LYS A 256 28.68 24.48 -47.01
CA LYS A 256 27.58 25.06 -47.82
C LYS A 256 26.62 25.87 -46.93
N GLY A 257 26.60 27.20 -47.16
CA GLY A 257 25.52 28.17 -46.89
C GLY A 257 25.10 28.38 -45.42
N LEU A 258 25.58 29.42 -44.71
CA LEU A 258 25.03 30.79 -44.65
C LEU A 258 23.55 30.89 -44.23
N GLU A 259 23.31 31.13 -42.94
CA GLU A 259 22.58 32.31 -42.40
C GLU A 259 22.27 32.13 -40.90
N ASN A 260 23.06 32.77 -40.01
CA ASN A 260 22.51 33.32 -38.77
C ASN A 260 23.49 34.30 -38.09
N THR A 261 23.27 35.58 -38.37
CA THR A 261 24.07 36.73 -37.91
C THR A 261 23.96 36.95 -36.38
N LEU A 262 22.97 36.34 -35.71
CA LEU A 262 22.69 36.48 -34.27
C LEU A 262 23.78 35.89 -33.35
N PHE A 263 24.52 34.88 -33.81
CA PHE A 263 25.46 34.15 -32.96
C PHE A 263 26.76 34.95 -32.69
N ARG A 264 27.11 35.85 -33.60
CA ARG A 264 28.34 36.63 -33.55
C ARG A 264 28.22 37.89 -32.69
N GLU A 265 27.06 38.55 -32.68
CA GLU A 265 26.83 39.80 -31.94
C GLU A 265 26.69 39.57 -30.42
N SER A 266 26.17 38.42 -30.02
CA SER A 266 25.91 38.08 -28.61
C SER A 266 27.19 37.95 -27.77
N PHE A 267 28.28 37.46 -28.37
CA PHE A 267 29.56 37.27 -27.67
C PHE A 267 30.37 38.56 -27.52
N GLU A 268 30.25 39.50 -28.47
CA GLU A 268 30.88 40.82 -28.36
C GLU A 268 30.23 41.69 -27.28
N LEU A 269 28.95 41.47 -26.99
CA LEU A 269 28.20 42.24 -25.98
C LEU A 269 28.57 41.85 -24.54
N ILE A 270 28.86 40.56 -24.30
CA ILE A 270 29.21 40.04 -22.96
C ILE A 270 30.60 40.51 -22.52
N GLY A 271 31.55 40.61 -23.46
CA GLY A 271 32.90 41.08 -23.18
C GLY A 271 32.98 42.56 -22.75
N LYS A 272 31.94 43.37 -23.02
CA LYS A 272 31.93 44.81 -22.74
C LYS A 272 31.36 45.22 -21.36
N LYS A 273 30.70 44.33 -20.61
CA LYS A 273 29.91 44.71 -19.40
C LYS A 273 30.46 44.31 -18.02
N LEU A 274 31.62 43.67 -17.91
CA LEU A 274 32.24 43.33 -16.62
C LEU A 274 33.28 44.39 -16.22
N THR A 275 33.03 45.15 -15.15
CA THR A 275 34.00 46.13 -14.59
C THR A 275 34.42 45.78 -13.15
N GLN A 276 35.64 46.20 -12.81
CA GLN A 276 36.36 45.87 -11.56
C GLN A 276 35.60 46.25 -10.26
N ARG A 277 34.79 47.32 -10.30
CA ARG A 277 34.00 47.79 -9.15
C ARG A 277 32.84 46.87 -8.74
N THR A 278 32.32 46.05 -9.65
CA THR A 278 31.21 45.13 -9.35
C THR A 278 31.67 43.89 -8.58
N ILE A 279 32.97 43.57 -8.65
CA ILE A 279 33.56 42.41 -8.00
C ILE A 279 33.94 42.74 -6.54
N GLU A 280 34.47 43.93 -6.27
CA GLU A 280 34.92 44.32 -4.92
C GLU A 280 33.77 44.45 -3.88
N ARG A 281 32.55 44.83 -4.30
CA ARG A 281 31.38 44.96 -3.39
C ARG A 281 30.75 43.63 -2.97
N SER A 282 31.07 42.53 -3.65
CA SER A 282 30.46 41.22 -3.40
C SER A 282 31.29 40.35 -2.45
N ILE A 283 32.49 40.78 -2.10
CA ILE A 283 33.47 39.99 -1.32
C ILE A 283 33.06 39.78 0.16
N PRO A 284 32.48 40.75 0.89
CA PRO A 284 32.06 40.52 2.28
C PRO A 284 30.84 39.58 2.42
N PHE A 285 29.91 39.63 1.46
CA PHE A 285 28.72 38.76 1.43
C PHE A 285 29.05 37.32 1.00
N ILE A 286 30.06 37.14 0.14
CA ILE A 286 30.55 35.81 -0.25
C ILE A 286 31.40 35.20 0.87
N SER A 287 32.16 36.01 1.62
CA SER A 287 33.01 35.50 2.72
C SER A 287 32.19 35.06 3.94
N ALA A 288 31.11 35.79 4.29
CA ALA A 288 30.19 35.38 5.35
C ALA A 288 29.28 34.21 4.92
N GLY A 289 28.94 34.10 3.63
CA GLY A 289 28.16 32.99 3.08
C GLY A 289 28.95 31.68 2.93
N ILE A 290 30.26 31.74 2.65
CA ILE A 290 31.10 30.54 2.51
C ILE A 290 31.56 30.01 3.87
N GLY A 291 31.78 30.88 4.87
CA GLY A 291 32.10 30.46 6.24
C GLY A 291 30.95 29.76 6.96
N ALA A 292 29.70 30.02 6.56
CA ALA A 292 28.50 29.35 7.09
C ALA A 292 28.07 28.12 6.27
N LEU A 293 28.77 27.80 5.18
CA LEU A 293 28.49 26.65 4.31
C LEU A 293 29.44 25.47 4.50
N ILE A 294 30.36 25.54 5.46
CA ILE A 294 31.13 24.39 5.93
C ILE A 294 30.91 24.31 7.44
N ASP A 295 29.75 23.79 7.81
CA ASP A 295 29.49 23.44 9.19
C ASP A 295 30.34 22.20 9.56
N THR A 296 31.04 22.26 10.68
CA THR A 296 31.82 21.14 11.23
C THR A 296 30.91 19.94 11.56
N ALA A 297 29.60 20.17 11.71
CA ALA A 297 28.58 19.13 11.80
C ALA A 297 28.42 18.31 10.50
N GLN A 298 28.51 18.93 9.32
CA GLN A 298 28.37 18.21 8.03
C GLN A 298 29.54 17.24 7.76
N MET A 299 30.75 17.61 8.18
CA MET A 299 31.94 16.73 8.10
C MET A 299 31.84 15.55 9.06
N SER A 300 31.31 15.77 10.27
CA SER A 300 31.10 14.72 11.26
C SER A 300 30.12 13.65 10.77
N SER A 301 29.02 14.06 10.11
CA SER A 301 27.96 13.15 9.67
C SER A 301 28.35 12.25 8.49
N VAL A 302 29.13 12.76 7.52
CA VAL A 302 29.59 11.95 6.37
C VAL A 302 30.66 10.93 6.79
N LEU A 303 31.55 11.32 7.71
CA LEU A 303 32.54 10.41 8.30
C LEU A 303 31.88 9.40 9.24
N GLU A 304 30.86 9.79 10.02
CA GLU A 304 30.03 8.86 10.79
C GLU A 304 29.32 7.85 9.87
N PHE A 305 28.76 8.27 8.74
CA PHE A 305 28.06 7.36 7.83
C PHE A 305 29.00 6.35 7.15
N ALA A 306 30.20 6.80 6.76
CA ALA A 306 31.23 5.91 6.19
C ALA A 306 31.77 4.93 7.24
N ASP A 307 32.01 5.38 8.47
CA ASP A 307 32.48 4.52 9.58
C ASP A 307 31.42 3.47 9.95
N VAL A 308 30.14 3.86 10.00
CA VAL A 308 29.01 2.97 10.30
C VAL A 308 28.74 1.96 9.18
N PHE A 309 28.92 2.35 7.91
CA PHE A 309 28.83 1.42 6.77
C PHE A 309 29.91 0.32 6.83
N TYR A 310 31.15 0.68 7.19
CA TYR A 310 32.25 -0.29 7.35
C TYR A 310 32.08 -1.17 8.60
N GLN A 311 31.61 -0.61 9.72
CA GLN A 311 31.34 -1.37 10.95
C GLN A 311 30.19 -2.39 10.77
N LYS A 312 29.15 -2.06 10.00
CA LYS A 312 28.03 -2.98 9.71
C LYS A 312 28.45 -4.15 8.83
N ARG A 313 29.36 -3.93 7.87
CA ARG A 313 29.92 -5.00 7.03
C ARG A 313 30.79 -5.96 7.85
N PHE A 314 31.53 -5.43 8.81
CA PHE A 314 32.34 -6.22 9.75
C PHE A 314 31.46 -7.05 10.72
N LEU A 315 30.34 -6.49 11.20
CA LEU A 315 29.34 -7.21 12.01
C LEU A 315 28.65 -8.33 11.22
N TYR A 316 28.30 -8.08 9.95
CA TYR A 316 27.68 -9.09 9.08
C TYR A 316 28.64 -10.25 8.77
N GLU A 317 29.91 -9.97 8.49
CA GLU A 317 30.93 -11.03 8.34
C GLU A 317 31.18 -11.79 9.65
N LYS A 318 31.06 -11.14 10.82
CA LYS A 318 31.20 -11.79 12.13
C LYS A 318 30.03 -12.73 12.43
N GLU A 319 28.79 -12.34 12.17
CA GLU A 319 27.61 -13.20 12.34
C GLU A 319 27.63 -14.40 11.39
N TYR A 320 27.98 -14.19 10.12
CA TYR A 320 28.15 -15.26 9.14
C TYR A 320 29.26 -16.26 9.54
N ARG A 321 30.36 -15.78 10.15
CA ARG A 321 31.46 -16.65 10.64
C ARG A 321 31.10 -17.35 11.96
N ILE A 322 30.25 -16.77 12.81
CA ILE A 322 29.70 -17.40 14.02
C ILE A 322 28.71 -18.53 13.65
N GLU A 323 27.89 -18.36 12.61
CA GLU A 323 27.05 -19.45 12.08
C GLU A 323 27.87 -20.60 11.50
N LEU A 324 28.97 -20.31 10.80
CA LEU A 324 29.92 -21.31 10.31
C LEU A 324 30.59 -22.12 11.43
N LEU A 325 30.78 -21.52 12.62
CA LEU A 325 31.32 -22.19 13.81
C LEU A 325 30.26 -23.05 14.54
N LYS A 326 28.99 -22.61 14.59
CA LYS A 326 27.87 -23.40 15.15
C LYS A 326 27.63 -24.70 14.39
N ASN A 327 27.94 -24.73 13.09
CA ASN A 327 27.77 -25.91 12.24
C ASN A 327 28.96 -26.89 12.23
N LYS A 328 30.02 -26.66 13.03
CA LYS A 328 31.23 -27.51 13.02
C LYS A 328 31.49 -28.37 14.26
N ASP A 329 30.86 -28.13 15.40
CA ASP A 329 31.06 -28.96 16.60
C ASP A 329 29.74 -29.46 17.22
N ASN A 330 29.41 -30.70 16.85
CA ASN A 330 28.46 -31.56 17.55
C ASN A 330 29.05 -31.97 18.91
N THR A 331 28.90 -31.15 19.97
CA THR A 331 29.01 -31.66 21.36
C THR A 331 28.25 -30.80 22.39
N VAL A 332 27.02 -31.22 22.68
CA VAL A 332 26.39 -31.39 24.01
C VAL A 332 26.88 -30.48 25.16
N ILE A 333 26.01 -29.58 25.65
CA ILE A 333 25.75 -29.42 27.10
C ILE A 333 24.23 -29.46 27.32
N ILE A 334 23.81 -30.41 28.15
CA ILE A 334 22.44 -30.87 28.42
C ILE A 334 21.77 -30.05 29.53
N ASP A 335 20.46 -29.95 29.43
CA ASP A 335 19.46 -29.60 30.46
C ASP A 335 19.76 -30.12 31.89
N ALA A 336 19.35 -29.35 32.90
CA ALA A 336 19.04 -29.89 34.23
C ALA A 336 17.94 -29.08 34.94
N ALA A 337 16.71 -29.57 34.73
CA ALA A 337 15.61 -29.82 35.68
C ALA A 337 15.24 -28.80 36.80
N PHE A 338 13.93 -28.53 36.82
CA PHE A 338 13.08 -28.13 37.95
C PHE A 338 13.34 -28.91 39.26
N THR A 339 13.34 -28.24 40.42
CA THR A 339 12.34 -28.45 41.52
C THR A 339 12.53 -27.48 42.70
N GLU A 340 11.37 -26.99 43.18
CA GLU A 340 10.99 -26.54 44.53
C GLU A 340 11.62 -25.29 45.18
N GLY A 341 10.74 -24.33 45.52
CA GLY A 341 11.07 -23.17 46.34
C GLY A 341 9.90 -22.19 46.54
N GLU A 342 8.90 -22.63 47.32
CA GLU A 342 7.98 -21.84 48.16
C GLU A 342 7.24 -20.61 47.59
N SER A 343 5.90 -20.72 47.67
CA SER A 343 4.94 -19.64 47.57
C SER A 343 5.23 -18.47 48.52
N LYS A 344 5.52 -17.30 47.96
CA LYS A 344 5.14 -16.01 48.54
C LYS A 344 4.53 -15.18 47.42
N GLY A 345 3.29 -14.74 47.63
CA GLY A 345 2.53 -13.95 46.66
C GLY A 345 3.33 -12.74 46.20
N GLU A 346 3.73 -12.75 44.94
CA GLU A 346 4.32 -11.59 44.27
C GLU A 346 3.17 -10.74 43.70
N LYS A 347 3.11 -9.50 44.19
CA LYS A 347 2.39 -8.40 43.54
C LYS A 347 2.78 -8.36 42.07
N LEU A 348 1.79 -8.27 41.18
CA LEU A 348 1.98 -7.85 39.79
C LEU A 348 2.89 -6.61 39.75
N MET A 349 4.12 -6.75 39.28
CA MET A 349 4.97 -5.62 38.93
C MET A 349 4.46 -5.05 37.61
N SER A 350 3.90 -3.84 37.64
CA SER A 350 3.39 -3.13 36.47
C SER A 350 4.50 -2.92 35.45
N LYS A 351 4.36 -3.53 34.26
CA LYS A 351 5.25 -3.31 33.13
C LYS A 351 4.87 -1.95 32.53
N GLU A 352 5.61 -0.88 32.85
CA GLU A 352 5.29 0.45 32.30
C GLU A 352 5.27 0.43 30.77
N LEU A 353 4.20 0.99 30.17
CA LEU A 353 4.11 1.15 28.72
C LEU A 353 5.29 2.00 28.21
N SER A 354 5.88 1.56 27.10
CA SER A 354 7.00 2.26 26.45
C SER A 354 6.61 3.65 25.97
N SER A 355 7.59 4.53 25.72
CA SER A 355 7.31 5.91 25.28
C SER A 355 6.81 6.03 23.84
N LYS A 356 6.88 4.95 23.04
CA LYS A 356 6.44 4.91 21.65
C LYS A 356 5.82 3.55 21.38
N TYR A 357 4.64 3.53 20.78
CA TYR A 357 3.98 2.30 20.37
C TYR A 357 4.86 1.50 19.40
N ASN A 358 5.08 0.21 19.69
CA ASN A 358 5.78 -0.71 18.79
C ASN A 358 4.85 -1.91 18.49
N PRO A 359 4.22 -1.97 17.30
CA PRO A 359 3.29 -3.05 16.98
C PRO A 359 3.97 -4.42 17.02
N ALA A 360 5.24 -4.55 16.61
CA ALA A 360 5.93 -5.84 16.60
C ALA A 360 6.07 -6.46 17.99
N GLU A 361 6.23 -5.64 19.04
CA GLU A 361 6.30 -6.10 20.42
C GLU A 361 4.91 -6.45 20.98
N VAL A 362 3.90 -5.67 20.62
CA VAL A 362 2.52 -5.81 21.12
C VAL A 362 1.79 -6.99 20.46
N GLU A 363 2.02 -7.22 19.18
CA GLU A 363 1.36 -8.26 18.38
C GLU A 363 2.03 -9.64 18.54
N ALA A 364 3.31 -9.67 18.92
CA ALA A 364 4.07 -10.91 19.06
C ALA A 364 3.45 -11.88 20.08
N GLY A 365 3.11 -13.09 19.61
CA GLY A 365 2.55 -14.16 20.45
C GLY A 365 1.10 -13.92 20.92
N ARG A 366 0.54 -12.73 20.67
CA ARG A 366 -0.80 -12.37 21.16
C ARG A 366 -1.89 -13.24 20.58
N TYR A 367 -1.83 -13.52 19.28
CA TYR A 367 -2.83 -14.36 18.61
C TYR A 367 -2.87 -15.78 19.20
N GLN A 368 -1.70 -16.38 19.40
CA GLN A 368 -1.60 -17.70 20.03
C GLN A 368 -2.18 -17.69 21.45
N THR A 369 -1.92 -16.62 22.21
CA THR A 369 -2.49 -16.45 23.55
C THR A 369 -4.03 -16.46 23.53
N TRP A 370 -4.66 -15.80 22.55
CA TRP A 370 -6.12 -15.83 22.41
C TRP A 370 -6.65 -17.21 22.03
N LEU A 371 -5.94 -17.95 21.17
CA LEU A 371 -6.30 -19.33 20.84
C LEU A 371 -6.19 -20.24 22.07
N ASP A 372 -5.10 -20.14 22.82
CA ASP A 372 -4.86 -20.96 24.02
C ASP A 372 -5.88 -20.68 25.14
N GLN A 373 -6.46 -19.47 25.16
CA GLN A 373 -7.51 -19.06 26.10
C GLN A 373 -8.93 -19.37 25.60
N ASP A 374 -9.10 -19.90 24.38
CA ASP A 374 -10.40 -20.19 23.76
C ASP A 374 -11.37 -19.00 23.72
N VAL A 375 -10.87 -17.74 23.69
CA VAL A 375 -11.73 -16.54 23.78
C VAL A 375 -12.54 -16.25 22.51
N PHE A 376 -12.28 -16.98 21.42
CA PHE A 376 -12.99 -16.81 20.14
C PHE A 376 -14.16 -17.79 19.95
N LYS A 377 -14.24 -18.84 20.76
CA LYS A 377 -15.27 -19.86 20.67
C LYS A 377 -16.67 -19.24 20.91
N PRO A 378 -17.74 -19.81 20.31
CA PRO A 378 -19.10 -19.48 20.72
C PRO A 378 -19.30 -19.65 22.23
N SER A 379 -19.96 -18.68 22.87
CA SER A 379 -20.25 -18.69 24.31
C SER A 379 -20.91 -19.99 24.78
N GLY A 380 -21.73 -20.61 23.91
CA GLY A 380 -22.52 -21.79 24.25
C GLY A 380 -23.70 -21.51 25.18
N ASP A 381 -23.97 -20.23 25.50
CA ASP A 381 -25.14 -19.82 26.28
C ASP A 381 -26.41 -19.97 25.43
N ALA A 382 -27.29 -20.88 25.84
CA ALA A 382 -28.53 -21.17 25.13
C ALA A 382 -29.49 -19.96 25.08
N GLU A 383 -29.43 -19.06 26.07
CA GLU A 383 -30.29 -17.87 26.16
C GLU A 383 -29.72 -16.68 25.35
N ALA A 384 -28.41 -16.69 25.07
CA ALA A 384 -27.78 -15.70 24.22
C ALA A 384 -28.25 -15.86 22.76
N LYS A 385 -28.57 -14.73 22.12
CA LYS A 385 -28.99 -14.71 20.72
C LYS A 385 -27.81 -15.11 19.83
N PRO A 386 -27.99 -16.04 18.87
CA PRO A 386 -26.92 -16.42 17.95
C PRO A 386 -26.61 -15.27 16.99
N TYR A 387 -25.34 -15.09 16.66
CA TYR A 387 -24.91 -14.22 15.57
C TYR A 387 -23.80 -14.90 14.76
N SER A 388 -24.09 -15.24 13.52
CA SER A 388 -23.20 -16.06 12.70
C SER A 388 -22.76 -15.38 11.41
N ILE A 389 -21.49 -15.57 11.06
CA ILE A 389 -20.89 -15.17 9.78
C ILE A 389 -20.09 -16.38 9.26
N VAL A 390 -20.14 -16.60 7.96
CA VAL A 390 -19.23 -17.51 7.25
C VAL A 390 -18.22 -16.69 6.47
N ILE A 391 -16.93 -17.02 6.59
CA ILE A 391 -15.90 -16.39 5.75
C ILE A 391 -16.17 -16.74 4.29
N PRO A 392 -16.12 -15.76 3.35
CA PRO A 392 -15.93 -16.04 1.94
C PRO A 392 -14.67 -16.88 1.75
N PRO A 393 -14.81 -18.18 1.42
CA PRO A 393 -13.69 -19.09 1.56
C PRO A 393 -12.61 -18.71 0.55
N PRO A 394 -11.40 -18.28 0.99
CA PRO A 394 -10.35 -17.92 0.04
C PRO A 394 -9.90 -19.16 -0.73
N ASN A 395 -9.58 -18.94 -2.01
CA ASN A 395 -9.06 -19.97 -2.89
C ASN A 395 -7.67 -20.41 -2.44
N VAL A 396 -7.42 -21.72 -2.39
CA VAL A 396 -6.10 -22.32 -2.08
C VAL A 396 -5.09 -22.19 -3.23
N THR A 397 -4.92 -20.99 -3.77
CA THR A 397 -4.17 -20.72 -5.03
C THR A 397 -2.99 -19.75 -4.85
N GLY A 398 -2.83 -19.18 -3.66
CA GLY A 398 -1.84 -18.15 -3.39
C GLY A 398 -1.95 -17.57 -1.99
N LYS A 399 -1.08 -16.59 -1.70
CA LYS A 399 -1.18 -15.76 -0.49
C LYS A 399 -2.37 -14.80 -0.58
N LEU A 400 -2.96 -14.48 0.57
CA LEU A 400 -3.96 -13.44 0.69
C LEU A 400 -3.36 -12.07 0.36
N HIS A 401 -4.15 -11.24 -0.32
CA HIS A 401 -3.85 -9.84 -0.64
C HIS A 401 -4.72 -8.87 0.19
N LEU A 402 -4.45 -7.56 0.09
CA LEU A 402 -5.18 -6.52 0.84
C LEU A 402 -6.72 -6.58 0.72
N GLY A 403 -7.26 -7.00 -0.43
CA GLY A 403 -8.71 -7.22 -0.56
C GLY A 403 -9.29 -8.24 0.44
N HIS A 404 -8.58 -9.35 0.69
CA HIS A 404 -8.98 -10.33 1.71
C HIS A 404 -8.83 -9.78 3.12
N ALA A 405 -7.76 -8.99 3.36
CA ALA A 405 -7.57 -8.32 4.65
C ALA A 405 -8.72 -7.34 4.93
N TRP A 406 -9.22 -6.64 3.91
CA TRP A 406 -10.36 -5.73 4.04
C TRP A 406 -11.64 -6.48 4.38
N ASP A 407 -12.00 -7.47 3.56
CA ASP A 407 -13.19 -8.30 3.75
C ASP A 407 -13.25 -8.90 5.17
N THR A 408 -12.18 -9.57 5.59
CA THR A 408 -12.10 -10.20 6.91
C THR A 408 -12.01 -9.21 8.06
N THR A 409 -11.45 -8.01 7.87
CA THR A 409 -11.46 -6.95 8.89
C THR A 409 -12.90 -6.52 9.20
N LEU A 410 -13.73 -6.32 8.16
CA LEU A 410 -15.13 -5.91 8.35
C LEU A 410 -15.93 -7.00 9.08
N GLN A 411 -15.70 -8.27 8.73
CA GLN A 411 -16.34 -9.41 9.42
C GLN A 411 -15.94 -9.50 10.89
N ASP A 412 -14.64 -9.39 11.18
CA ASP A 412 -14.13 -9.49 12.56
C ASP A 412 -14.62 -8.31 13.43
N ILE A 413 -14.74 -7.10 12.86
CA ILE A 413 -15.33 -5.95 13.55
C ILE A 413 -16.75 -6.28 14.01
N ILE A 414 -17.58 -6.85 13.14
CA ILE A 414 -18.95 -7.23 13.48
C ILE A 414 -18.96 -8.31 14.57
N ILE A 415 -18.16 -9.38 14.39
CA ILE A 415 -18.11 -10.51 15.31
C ILE A 415 -17.64 -10.08 16.71
N ARG A 416 -16.57 -9.28 16.80
CA ARG A 416 -16.08 -8.77 18.08
C ARG A 416 -17.10 -7.90 18.78
N GLN A 417 -17.74 -6.98 18.06
CA GLN A 417 -18.77 -6.14 18.64
C GLN A 417 -19.95 -6.97 19.17
N LYS A 418 -20.48 -7.90 18.36
CA LYS A 418 -21.62 -8.74 18.77
C LYS A 418 -21.25 -9.65 19.94
N ARG A 419 -20.03 -10.19 19.97
CA ARG A 419 -19.51 -10.96 21.11
C ARG A 419 -19.52 -10.12 22.39
N MET A 420 -18.96 -8.91 22.33
CA MET A 420 -18.93 -7.98 23.47
C MET A 420 -20.34 -7.50 23.88
N GLN A 421 -21.31 -7.48 22.96
CA GLN A 421 -22.72 -7.19 23.24
C GLN A 421 -23.48 -8.39 23.85
N GLY A 422 -22.82 -9.53 24.08
CA GLY A 422 -23.40 -10.73 24.69
C GLY A 422 -24.12 -11.66 23.72
N PHE A 423 -23.89 -11.54 22.41
CA PHE A 423 -24.37 -12.53 21.45
C PHE A 423 -23.51 -13.78 21.49
N ASP A 424 -24.13 -14.93 21.20
CA ASP A 424 -23.41 -16.16 20.96
C ASP A 424 -22.87 -16.17 19.52
N THR A 425 -21.62 -15.75 19.36
CA THR A 425 -21.04 -15.52 18.03
C THR A 425 -20.36 -16.75 17.45
N LEU A 426 -20.70 -17.07 16.19
CA LEU A 426 -19.99 -18.05 15.38
C LEU A 426 -19.41 -17.37 14.14
N TRP A 427 -18.08 -17.30 14.06
CA TRP A 427 -17.39 -16.93 12.82
C TRP A 427 -16.67 -18.14 12.27
N LEU A 428 -17.25 -18.73 11.22
CA LEU A 428 -16.80 -20.01 10.68
C LEU A 428 -15.70 -19.78 9.62
N PRO A 429 -14.46 -20.23 9.88
CA PRO A 429 -13.41 -20.21 8.88
C PRO A 429 -13.56 -21.37 7.90
N GLY A 430 -13.09 -21.17 6.68
CA GLY A 430 -12.92 -22.26 5.74
C GLY A 430 -12.32 -21.77 4.43
N MET A 431 -11.98 -22.72 3.56
CA MET A 431 -11.24 -22.46 2.32
C MET A 431 -11.88 -23.16 1.14
N ASP A 432 -11.68 -22.60 -0.05
CA ASP A 432 -12.23 -23.13 -1.29
C ASP A 432 -11.14 -23.86 -2.07
N HIS A 433 -11.46 -25.08 -2.51
CA HIS A 433 -10.64 -25.87 -3.42
C HIS A 433 -10.34 -25.17 -4.74
N ALA A 434 -11.18 -24.23 -5.18
CA ALA A 434 -11.01 -23.37 -6.35
C ALA A 434 -10.76 -24.12 -7.68
N GLY A 435 -11.16 -25.39 -7.76
CA GLY A 435 -11.13 -26.26 -8.94
C GLY A 435 -10.01 -25.95 -9.94
N ILE A 436 -10.39 -25.30 -11.03
CA ILE A 436 -9.52 -24.95 -12.15
C ILE A 436 -8.34 -24.04 -11.76
N ALA A 437 -8.49 -23.13 -10.79
CA ALA A 437 -7.45 -22.20 -10.38
C ALA A 437 -6.33 -22.91 -9.62
N THR A 438 -6.68 -23.83 -8.71
CA THR A 438 -5.70 -24.65 -8.00
C THR A 438 -5.01 -25.60 -8.96
N GLN A 439 -5.77 -26.30 -9.80
CA GLN A 439 -5.22 -27.20 -10.79
C GLN A 439 -4.23 -26.50 -11.74
N ALA A 440 -4.57 -25.32 -12.26
CA ALA A 440 -3.68 -24.55 -13.14
C ALA A 440 -2.36 -24.17 -12.46
N LYS A 441 -2.39 -23.82 -11.16
CA LYS A 441 -1.20 -23.47 -10.38
C LYS A 441 -0.31 -24.68 -10.10
N VAL A 442 -0.92 -25.83 -9.78
CA VAL A 442 -0.19 -27.09 -9.60
C VAL A 442 0.44 -27.54 -10.92
N GLU A 443 -0.28 -27.46 -12.04
CA GLU A 443 0.27 -27.77 -13.37
C GLU A 443 1.41 -26.81 -13.77
N GLU A 444 1.32 -25.53 -13.42
CA GLU A 444 2.41 -24.55 -13.62
C GLU A 444 3.68 -24.98 -12.86
N ARG A 445 3.55 -25.33 -11.58
CA ARG A 445 4.67 -25.84 -10.75
C ARG A 445 5.25 -27.16 -11.27
N LEU A 446 4.40 -28.03 -11.84
CA LEU A 446 4.85 -29.30 -12.44
C LEU A 446 5.58 -29.06 -13.77
N ARG A 447 5.13 -28.09 -14.59
CA ARG A 447 5.82 -27.70 -15.84
C ARG A 447 7.24 -27.19 -15.59
N GLU A 448 7.47 -26.45 -14.50
CA GLU A 448 8.82 -26.04 -14.08
C GLU A 448 9.76 -27.24 -13.82
N GLN A 449 9.20 -28.40 -13.50
CA GLN A 449 9.91 -29.67 -13.29
C GLN A 449 9.95 -30.53 -14.56
N GLY A 450 9.38 -30.07 -15.68
CA GLY A 450 9.29 -30.81 -16.93
C GLY A 450 8.29 -31.97 -16.92
N VAL A 451 7.34 -31.99 -15.97
CA VAL A 451 6.33 -33.04 -15.81
C VAL A 451 4.95 -32.48 -16.12
N THR A 452 4.11 -33.24 -16.81
CA THR A 452 2.71 -32.90 -17.05
C THR A 452 1.77 -33.76 -16.19
N ARG A 453 0.51 -33.34 -16.03
CA ARG A 453 -0.50 -34.17 -15.33
C ARG A 453 -0.67 -35.54 -15.99
N TYR A 454 -0.51 -35.63 -17.31
CA TYR A 454 -0.67 -36.86 -18.08
C TYR A 454 0.47 -37.85 -17.81
N ASP A 455 1.68 -37.36 -17.54
CA ASP A 455 2.82 -38.21 -17.17
C ASP A 455 2.63 -38.87 -15.79
N LEU A 456 1.89 -38.20 -14.89
CA LEU A 456 1.62 -38.68 -13.53
C LEU A 456 0.40 -39.62 -13.45
N GLY A 457 -0.61 -39.39 -14.31
CA GLY A 457 -1.94 -39.96 -14.15
C GLY A 457 -2.77 -39.28 -13.06
N ARG A 458 -4.09 -39.53 -13.04
CA ARG A 458 -5.06 -38.81 -12.19
C ARG A 458 -4.75 -38.91 -10.71
N GLU A 459 -4.54 -40.13 -10.19
CA GLU A 459 -4.32 -40.36 -8.75
C GLU A 459 -3.11 -39.58 -8.22
N LYS A 460 -1.93 -39.76 -8.83
CA LYS A 460 -0.71 -39.06 -8.41
C LYS A 460 -0.78 -37.56 -8.62
N PHE A 461 -1.50 -37.10 -9.63
CA PHE A 461 -1.75 -35.67 -9.80
C PHE A 461 -2.58 -35.11 -8.63
N LEU A 462 -3.65 -35.81 -8.22
CA LEU A 462 -4.48 -35.40 -7.09
C LEU A 462 -3.68 -35.36 -5.77
N ASP A 463 -2.77 -36.30 -5.54
CA ASP A 463 -1.86 -36.25 -4.39
C ASP A 463 -1.06 -34.93 -4.36
N LYS A 464 -0.56 -34.48 -5.52
CA LYS A 464 0.13 -33.18 -5.64
C LYS A 464 -0.77 -31.98 -5.41
N VAL A 465 -2.04 -32.07 -5.78
CA VAL A 465 -3.01 -31.00 -5.50
C VAL A 465 -3.34 -30.93 -4.00
N TRP A 466 -3.43 -32.06 -3.30
CA TRP A 466 -3.61 -32.10 -1.84
C TRP A 466 -2.39 -31.54 -1.10
N GLU A 467 -1.17 -31.94 -1.49
CA GLU A 467 0.07 -31.36 -0.94
C GLU A 467 0.09 -29.82 -1.07
N TRP A 468 -0.29 -29.30 -2.25
CA TRP A 468 -0.43 -27.86 -2.49
C TRP A 468 -1.47 -27.23 -1.57
N LYS A 469 -2.66 -27.83 -1.45
CA LYS A 469 -3.73 -27.32 -0.60
C LYS A 469 -3.28 -27.21 0.87
N ASP A 470 -2.54 -28.19 1.39
CA ASP A 470 -2.10 -28.17 2.79
C ASP A 470 -1.02 -27.09 3.04
N GLU A 471 -0.09 -26.90 2.10
CA GLU A 471 0.91 -25.82 2.13
C GLU A 471 0.24 -24.43 2.20
N TYR A 472 -0.75 -24.18 1.31
CA TYR A 472 -1.43 -22.88 1.26
C TYR A 472 -2.44 -22.69 2.38
N ALA A 473 -3.09 -23.74 2.86
CA ALA A 473 -3.96 -23.65 4.03
C ALA A 473 -3.19 -23.20 5.28
N ALA A 474 -1.99 -23.74 5.49
CA ALA A 474 -1.12 -23.28 6.59
C ALA A 474 -0.75 -21.79 6.44
N THR A 475 -0.41 -21.37 5.22
CA THR A 475 -0.08 -19.97 4.92
C THR A 475 -1.27 -19.03 5.18
N ILE A 476 -2.47 -19.39 4.72
CA ILE A 476 -3.70 -18.60 4.92
C ILE A 476 -3.99 -18.44 6.42
N ARG A 477 -3.88 -19.53 7.20
CA ARG A 477 -4.09 -19.48 8.67
C ARG A 477 -3.07 -18.57 9.36
N GLU A 478 -1.81 -18.60 8.94
CA GLU A 478 -0.80 -17.67 9.46
C GLU A 478 -1.17 -16.20 9.16
N GLN A 479 -1.59 -15.91 7.93
CA GLN A 479 -2.01 -14.56 7.54
C GLN A 479 -3.25 -14.09 8.32
N TRP A 480 -4.24 -14.97 8.54
CA TRP A 480 -5.39 -14.69 9.41
C TRP A 480 -4.96 -14.41 10.86
N GLY A 481 -4.01 -15.18 11.39
CA GLY A 481 -3.47 -14.94 12.72
C GLY A 481 -2.72 -13.62 12.84
N LYS A 482 -1.94 -13.25 11.82
CA LYS A 482 -1.26 -11.94 11.74
C LYS A 482 -2.23 -10.76 11.70
N LEU A 483 -3.40 -10.91 11.08
CA LEU A 483 -4.48 -9.92 11.11
C LEU A 483 -5.26 -9.88 12.44
N GLY A 484 -5.06 -10.88 13.31
CA GLY A 484 -5.76 -10.98 14.59
C GLY A 484 -7.24 -11.36 14.43
N LEU A 485 -7.60 -12.20 13.46
CA LEU A 485 -9.00 -12.56 13.20
C LEU A 485 -9.54 -13.51 14.28
N SER A 486 -10.70 -13.21 14.89
CA SER A 486 -11.29 -14.00 15.98
C SER A 486 -12.03 -15.27 15.52
N LEU A 487 -11.31 -16.16 14.82
CA LEU A 487 -11.84 -17.37 14.16
C LEU A 487 -11.93 -18.57 15.09
N ASP A 488 -12.97 -19.39 14.88
CA ASP A 488 -13.12 -20.69 15.52
C ASP A 488 -12.56 -21.81 14.62
N TYR A 489 -11.27 -22.11 14.78
CA TYR A 489 -10.60 -23.16 14.00
C TYR A 489 -11.10 -24.59 14.31
N GLN A 490 -11.88 -24.82 15.38
CA GLN A 490 -12.47 -26.14 15.62
C GLN A 490 -13.54 -26.48 14.57
N ARG A 491 -14.09 -25.45 13.92
CA ARG A 491 -15.11 -25.56 12.87
C ARG A 491 -14.56 -25.23 11.48
N ASP A 492 -13.24 -25.30 11.29
CA ASP A 492 -12.63 -25.05 9.99
C ASP A 492 -13.17 -26.01 8.92
N ARG A 493 -13.49 -25.46 7.74
CA ARG A 493 -14.12 -26.20 6.63
C ARG A 493 -13.31 -26.12 5.36
N PHE A 494 -13.47 -27.13 4.53
CA PHE A 494 -12.91 -27.14 3.18
C PHE A 494 -13.98 -27.63 2.22
N THR A 495 -14.13 -26.99 1.06
CA THR A 495 -15.21 -27.35 0.13
C THR A 495 -15.21 -28.83 -0.28
N LEU A 496 -14.05 -29.49 -0.35
CA LEU A 496 -13.92 -30.93 -0.64
C LEU A 496 -13.84 -31.82 0.63
N ASP A 497 -14.15 -31.30 1.82
CA ASP A 497 -14.27 -32.15 3.01
C ASP A 497 -15.46 -33.12 2.89
N GLU A 498 -15.49 -34.13 3.76
CA GLU A 498 -16.47 -35.22 3.66
C GLU A 498 -17.92 -34.73 3.84
N GLY A 499 -18.15 -33.77 4.75
CA GLY A 499 -19.47 -33.23 5.04
C GLY A 499 -20.02 -32.44 3.86
N LEU A 500 -19.20 -31.52 3.32
CA LEU A 500 -19.58 -30.70 2.17
C LEU A 500 -19.70 -31.54 0.89
N SER A 501 -18.84 -32.55 0.70
CA SER A 501 -18.94 -33.46 -0.44
C SER A 501 -20.23 -34.29 -0.41
N LYS A 502 -20.74 -34.67 0.77
CA LYS A 502 -22.07 -35.30 0.91
C LYS A 502 -23.19 -34.32 0.53
N ALA A 503 -23.11 -33.07 0.99
CA ALA A 503 -24.06 -32.01 0.63
C ALA A 503 -24.14 -31.82 -0.90
N VAL A 504 -22.99 -31.71 -1.56
CA VAL A 504 -22.89 -31.54 -3.01
C VAL A 504 -23.50 -32.70 -3.79
N ARG A 505 -23.18 -33.95 -3.40
CA ARG A 505 -23.76 -35.15 -4.05
C ARG A 505 -25.28 -35.20 -3.92
N LYS A 506 -25.80 -34.94 -2.72
CA LYS A 506 -27.25 -34.88 -2.46
C LYS A 506 -27.93 -33.84 -3.35
N VAL A 507 -27.41 -32.62 -3.39
CA VAL A 507 -27.94 -31.51 -4.20
C VAL A 507 -27.98 -31.88 -5.69
N PHE A 508 -26.90 -32.43 -6.23
CA PHE A 508 -26.87 -32.87 -7.63
C PHE A 508 -27.97 -33.90 -7.92
N VAL A 509 -28.05 -34.94 -7.08
CA VAL A 509 -29.01 -36.03 -7.27
C VAL A 509 -30.46 -35.56 -7.13
N GLU A 510 -30.76 -34.65 -6.19
CA GLU A 510 -32.09 -34.09 -6.01
C GLU A 510 -32.52 -33.22 -7.19
N LEU A 511 -31.66 -32.32 -7.67
CA LEU A 511 -31.97 -31.49 -8.84
C LEU A 511 -32.09 -32.32 -10.12
N TYR A 512 -31.29 -33.39 -10.26
CA TYR A 512 -31.43 -34.34 -11.36
C TYR A 512 -32.79 -35.05 -11.32
N LYS A 513 -33.19 -35.58 -10.14
CA LYS A 513 -34.51 -36.21 -9.95
C LYS A 513 -35.67 -35.25 -10.23
N LYS A 514 -35.51 -33.95 -9.97
CA LYS A 514 -36.49 -32.90 -10.31
C LYS A 514 -36.50 -32.53 -11.81
N GLY A 515 -35.56 -33.03 -12.60
CA GLY A 515 -35.40 -32.68 -14.01
C GLY A 515 -34.84 -31.26 -14.24
N TRP A 516 -34.27 -30.65 -13.20
CA TRP A 516 -33.62 -29.34 -13.24
C TRP A 516 -32.16 -29.45 -13.61
N ILE A 517 -31.49 -30.55 -13.24
CA ILE A 517 -30.22 -30.92 -13.87
C ILE A 517 -30.49 -31.78 -15.10
N TYR A 518 -29.85 -31.44 -16.21
CA TYR A 518 -29.87 -32.22 -17.45
C TYR A 518 -28.51 -32.24 -18.13
N ARG A 519 -28.31 -33.21 -19.02
CA ARG A 519 -27.12 -33.33 -19.86
C ARG A 519 -27.51 -33.01 -21.30
N GLY A 520 -26.77 -32.14 -21.97
CA GLY A 520 -27.08 -31.68 -23.33
C GLY A 520 -25.85 -31.16 -24.06
N GLU A 521 -25.98 -30.96 -25.36
CA GLU A 521 -24.94 -30.32 -26.17
C GLU A 521 -25.17 -28.81 -26.22
N PHE A 522 -24.11 -28.05 -25.94
CA PHE A 522 -24.14 -26.59 -26.01
C PHE A 522 -22.81 -26.08 -26.52
N ILE A 523 -22.84 -24.87 -27.09
CA ILE A 523 -21.62 -24.18 -27.50
C ILE A 523 -20.94 -23.58 -26.28
N ILE A 524 -19.71 -24.01 -26.03
CA ILE A 524 -18.90 -23.58 -24.90
C ILE A 524 -17.66 -22.84 -25.39
N ASN A 525 -17.08 -22.02 -24.52
CA ASN A 525 -15.73 -21.54 -24.69
C ASN A 525 -14.75 -22.68 -24.39
N TRP A 526 -13.88 -23.02 -25.32
CA TRP A 526 -12.91 -24.11 -25.15
C TRP A 526 -11.48 -23.58 -25.21
N ASP A 527 -10.64 -24.02 -24.28
CA ASP A 527 -9.20 -23.78 -24.31
C ASP A 527 -8.50 -24.97 -25.00
N PRO A 528 -8.01 -24.84 -26.25
CA PRO A 528 -7.41 -25.97 -26.96
C PRO A 528 -6.08 -26.44 -26.36
N ALA A 529 -5.39 -25.58 -25.60
CA ALA A 529 -4.12 -25.92 -24.96
C ALA A 529 -4.35 -26.67 -23.64
N ALA A 530 -5.27 -26.18 -22.80
CA ALA A 530 -5.63 -26.82 -21.54
C ALA A 530 -6.63 -27.98 -21.71
N ARG A 531 -7.30 -28.06 -22.86
CA ARG A 531 -8.34 -29.04 -23.22
C ARG A 531 -9.47 -29.07 -22.19
N THR A 532 -10.04 -27.89 -21.94
CA THR A 532 -11.15 -27.73 -20.97
C THR A 532 -12.11 -26.65 -21.44
N ALA A 533 -13.37 -26.79 -21.04
CA ALA A 533 -14.34 -25.71 -21.09
C ALA A 533 -13.90 -24.55 -20.19
N LEU A 534 -14.21 -23.34 -20.63
CA LEU A 534 -14.07 -22.08 -19.92
C LEU A 534 -15.47 -21.45 -19.74
N SER A 535 -15.67 -20.75 -18.64
CA SER A 535 -16.81 -19.85 -18.50
C SER A 535 -16.57 -18.54 -19.27
N ASP A 536 -17.63 -17.79 -19.60
CA ASP A 536 -17.52 -16.51 -20.35
C ASP A 536 -16.57 -15.50 -19.69
N ILE A 537 -16.51 -15.49 -18.36
CA ILE A 537 -15.64 -14.57 -17.62
C ILE A 537 -14.16 -14.95 -17.67
N GLU A 538 -13.83 -16.21 -17.97
CA GLU A 538 -12.45 -16.68 -18.12
C GLU A 538 -11.87 -16.36 -19.52
N VAL A 539 -12.65 -15.65 -20.35
CA VAL A 539 -12.29 -15.23 -21.70
C VAL A 539 -11.95 -13.74 -21.72
N ILE A 540 -10.66 -13.42 -21.80
CA ILE A 540 -10.17 -12.05 -21.94
C ILE A 540 -10.19 -11.66 -23.41
N HIS A 541 -11.00 -10.66 -23.73
CA HIS A 541 -11.06 -10.11 -25.07
C HIS A 541 -9.88 -9.17 -25.31
N LYS A 542 -9.12 -9.43 -26.39
CA LYS A 542 -7.98 -8.62 -26.84
C LYS A 542 -8.23 -8.16 -28.25
N ASP A 543 -7.86 -6.91 -28.54
CA ASP A 543 -7.89 -6.39 -29.90
C ASP A 543 -6.74 -7.01 -30.70
N VAL A 544 -7.10 -7.77 -31.75
CA VAL A 544 -6.15 -8.47 -32.61
C VAL A 544 -6.34 -8.02 -34.05
N GLU A 545 -5.22 -7.80 -34.76
CA GLU A 545 -5.22 -7.62 -36.19
C GLU A 545 -5.65 -8.94 -36.87
N GLY A 546 -6.81 -8.91 -37.51
CA GLY A 546 -7.31 -9.99 -38.35
C GLY A 546 -7.76 -9.47 -39.70
N ALA A 547 -8.58 -10.28 -40.38
CA ALA A 547 -9.13 -9.91 -41.67
C ALA A 547 -10.56 -10.44 -41.80
N PHE A 548 -11.34 -9.73 -42.60
CA PHE A 548 -12.65 -10.12 -43.07
C PHE A 548 -12.51 -10.63 -44.50
N TYR A 549 -12.80 -11.91 -44.69
CA TYR A 549 -12.65 -12.62 -45.95
C TYR A 549 -13.99 -12.66 -46.66
N HIS A 550 -14.05 -12.05 -47.83
CA HIS A 550 -15.24 -12.04 -48.68
C HIS A 550 -15.16 -13.14 -49.71
N MET A 551 -16.14 -14.04 -49.72
CA MET A 551 -16.14 -15.29 -50.49
C MET A 551 -17.47 -15.45 -51.22
N ASN A 552 -17.43 -15.96 -52.46
CA ASN A 552 -18.62 -16.22 -53.25
C ASN A 552 -19.15 -17.64 -53.03
N TYR A 553 -20.42 -17.74 -52.65
CA TYR A 553 -21.21 -18.97 -52.56
C TYR A 553 -22.19 -18.97 -53.73
N MET A 554 -21.99 -19.86 -54.69
CA MET A 554 -22.82 -19.92 -55.90
C MET A 554 -24.18 -20.53 -55.57
N LEU A 555 -25.28 -19.98 -56.09
CA LEU A 555 -26.56 -20.69 -56.09
C LEU A 555 -26.39 -22.05 -56.79
N GLU A 556 -27.14 -23.05 -56.34
CA GLU A 556 -27.08 -24.42 -56.88
C GLU A 556 -27.38 -24.48 -58.39
N ASP A 557 -28.20 -23.55 -58.90
CA ASP A 557 -28.51 -23.41 -60.33
C ASP A 557 -27.46 -22.61 -61.13
N GLY A 558 -26.40 -22.11 -60.47
CA GLY A 558 -25.33 -21.30 -61.05
C GLY A 558 -25.74 -19.88 -61.46
N SER A 559 -26.97 -19.45 -61.17
CA SER A 559 -27.53 -18.19 -61.70
C SER A 559 -26.97 -16.93 -61.04
N ARG A 560 -26.55 -17.02 -59.77
CA ARG A 560 -26.06 -15.89 -58.96
C ARG A 560 -25.09 -16.36 -57.89
N ALA A 561 -24.11 -15.53 -57.54
CA ALA A 561 -23.27 -15.72 -56.36
C ALA A 561 -23.80 -14.86 -55.19
N LEU A 562 -23.79 -15.40 -53.98
CA LEU A 562 -23.92 -14.64 -52.74
C LEU A 562 -22.53 -14.43 -52.15
N GLN A 563 -22.18 -13.19 -51.87
CA GLN A 563 -20.93 -12.86 -51.21
C GLN A 563 -21.13 -12.99 -49.70
N VAL A 564 -20.48 -13.97 -49.09
CA VAL A 564 -20.43 -14.19 -47.64
C VAL A 564 -19.17 -13.53 -47.10
N ALA A 565 -19.24 -12.90 -45.94
CA ALA A 565 -18.08 -12.35 -45.28
C ALA A 565 -17.86 -12.97 -43.89
N THR A 566 -16.63 -13.36 -43.56
CA THR A 566 -16.28 -14.00 -42.29
C THR A 566 -14.86 -13.67 -41.85
N THR A 567 -14.59 -13.71 -40.55
CA THR A 567 -13.22 -13.65 -40.00
C THR A 567 -12.55 -15.03 -39.92
N ARG A 568 -13.31 -16.12 -40.10
CA ARG A 568 -12.88 -17.50 -39.83
C ARG A 568 -13.14 -18.45 -41.02
N PRO A 569 -12.46 -18.29 -42.16
CA PRO A 569 -12.71 -19.12 -43.34
C PRO A 569 -12.43 -20.61 -43.09
N GLU A 570 -11.54 -20.97 -42.16
CA GLU A 570 -11.30 -22.38 -41.77
C GLU A 570 -12.53 -23.06 -41.16
N THR A 571 -13.52 -22.31 -40.67
CA THR A 571 -14.75 -22.91 -40.14
C THR A 571 -15.75 -23.27 -41.23
N MET A 572 -15.52 -22.86 -42.49
CA MET A 572 -16.48 -23.07 -43.59
C MET A 572 -16.86 -24.52 -43.82
N PHE A 573 -15.98 -25.47 -43.47
CA PHE A 573 -16.25 -26.90 -43.58
C PHE A 573 -17.42 -27.35 -42.70
N GLY A 574 -17.73 -26.59 -41.64
CA GLY A 574 -18.87 -26.80 -40.75
C GLY A 574 -20.11 -25.99 -41.14
N ASP A 575 -20.10 -25.25 -42.25
CA ASP A 575 -21.24 -24.46 -42.70
C ASP A 575 -22.42 -25.38 -43.07
N VAL A 576 -23.59 -25.06 -42.56
CA VAL A 576 -24.82 -25.82 -42.79
C VAL A 576 -25.94 -24.99 -43.41
N ALA A 577 -25.81 -23.66 -43.40
CA ALA A 577 -26.72 -22.73 -44.07
C ALA A 577 -26.03 -21.38 -44.31
N VAL A 578 -26.71 -20.53 -45.07
CA VAL A 578 -26.41 -19.09 -45.17
C VAL A 578 -27.63 -18.32 -44.70
N ALA A 579 -27.48 -17.37 -43.78
CA ALA A 579 -28.56 -16.52 -43.31
C ALA A 579 -28.59 -15.19 -44.05
N VAL A 580 -29.80 -14.74 -44.37
CA VAL A 580 -30.10 -13.40 -44.88
C VAL A 580 -31.27 -12.81 -44.12
N ASN A 581 -31.31 -11.48 -44.01
CA ASN A 581 -32.40 -10.82 -43.32
C ASN A 581 -33.72 -10.95 -44.13
N PRO A 582 -34.86 -11.29 -43.51
CA PRO A 582 -36.15 -11.35 -44.22
C PRO A 582 -36.60 -10.02 -44.83
N GLU A 583 -36.10 -8.90 -44.30
CA GLU A 583 -36.44 -7.54 -44.76
C GLU A 583 -35.39 -6.94 -45.70
N ASP A 584 -34.31 -7.65 -46.02
CA ASP A 584 -33.33 -7.18 -47.01
C ASP A 584 -33.84 -7.43 -48.45
N PRO A 585 -34.20 -6.38 -49.22
CA PRO A 585 -34.74 -6.54 -50.56
C PRO A 585 -33.73 -7.12 -51.56
N ARG A 586 -32.43 -7.16 -51.23
CA ARG A 586 -31.37 -7.71 -52.11
C ARG A 586 -31.39 -9.24 -52.18
N TYR A 587 -31.89 -9.91 -51.13
CA TYR A 587 -31.79 -11.36 -50.95
C TYR A 587 -33.11 -12.06 -50.58
N LYS A 588 -34.19 -11.31 -50.32
CA LYS A 588 -35.51 -11.85 -49.94
C LYS A 588 -36.05 -12.92 -50.91
N ASP A 589 -35.76 -12.80 -52.20
CA ASP A 589 -36.17 -13.75 -53.25
C ASP A 589 -35.34 -15.04 -53.30
N LEU A 590 -34.27 -15.12 -52.50
CA LEU A 590 -33.36 -16.27 -52.42
C LEU A 590 -33.61 -17.17 -51.22
N ILE A 591 -34.42 -16.72 -50.25
CA ILE A 591 -34.78 -17.51 -49.06
C ILE A 591 -35.42 -18.84 -49.48
N GLY A 592 -34.91 -19.94 -48.92
CA GLY A 592 -35.33 -21.31 -49.24
C GLY A 592 -34.66 -21.94 -50.47
N LYS A 593 -33.82 -21.20 -51.22
CA LYS A 593 -32.92 -21.77 -52.24
C LYS A 593 -31.64 -22.30 -51.59
N ASN A 594 -30.82 -23.00 -52.37
CA ASN A 594 -29.52 -23.51 -51.93
C ASN A 594 -28.36 -22.75 -52.58
N VAL A 595 -27.26 -22.66 -51.86
CA VAL A 595 -25.92 -22.33 -52.38
C VAL A 595 -24.99 -23.52 -52.25
N ILE A 596 -23.96 -23.56 -53.10
CA ILE A 596 -22.87 -24.52 -53.03
C ILE A 596 -21.76 -23.95 -52.14
N LEU A 597 -21.49 -24.66 -51.05
CA LEU A 597 -20.36 -24.42 -50.17
C LEU A 597 -19.05 -24.64 -50.95
N PRO A 598 -18.19 -23.61 -51.13
CA PRO A 598 -16.94 -23.76 -51.87
C PRO A 598 -16.00 -24.78 -51.21
N ILE A 599 -15.09 -25.38 -52.00
CA ILE A 599 -14.17 -26.48 -51.61
C ILE A 599 -14.89 -27.80 -51.32
N VAL A 600 -15.90 -27.82 -50.45
CA VAL A 600 -16.65 -29.03 -50.06
C VAL A 600 -17.60 -29.48 -51.18
N ASN A 601 -18.08 -28.54 -52.00
CA ASN A 601 -19.05 -28.77 -53.07
C ASN A 601 -20.36 -29.38 -52.56
N LYS A 602 -20.85 -28.88 -51.43
CA LYS A 602 -22.09 -29.33 -50.76
C LYS A 602 -23.20 -28.28 -50.90
N PRO A 603 -24.43 -28.65 -51.29
CA PRO A 603 -25.56 -27.73 -51.25
C PRO A 603 -25.99 -27.46 -49.80
N ILE A 604 -26.13 -26.18 -49.45
CA ILE A 604 -26.62 -25.71 -48.15
C ILE A 604 -27.74 -24.66 -48.34
N PRO A 605 -28.79 -24.65 -47.51
CA PRO A 605 -29.94 -23.76 -47.67
C PRO A 605 -29.63 -22.31 -47.30
N ILE A 606 -30.41 -21.39 -47.88
CA ILE A 606 -30.50 -19.99 -47.47
C ILE A 606 -31.70 -19.84 -46.51
N VAL A 607 -31.44 -19.43 -45.26
CA VAL A 607 -32.44 -19.24 -44.21
C VAL A 607 -32.72 -17.76 -43.94
N ALA A 608 -33.93 -17.45 -43.48
CA ALA A 608 -34.34 -16.10 -43.12
C ALA A 608 -34.15 -15.88 -41.61
N ASP A 609 -33.19 -15.05 -41.22
CA ASP A 609 -32.91 -14.78 -39.81
C ASP A 609 -32.47 -13.33 -39.59
N GLU A 610 -32.95 -12.71 -38.52
CA GLU A 610 -32.62 -11.32 -38.17
C GLU A 610 -31.16 -11.14 -37.73
N HIS A 611 -30.46 -12.23 -37.36
CA HIS A 611 -29.04 -12.19 -37.05
C HIS A 611 -28.19 -11.69 -38.23
N ALA A 612 -28.65 -11.90 -39.48
CA ALA A 612 -28.05 -11.27 -40.63
C ALA A 612 -28.45 -9.78 -40.67
N ASP A 613 -27.51 -8.90 -40.33
CA ASP A 613 -27.70 -7.45 -40.38
C ASP A 613 -27.49 -6.91 -41.82
N PRO A 614 -28.51 -6.31 -42.47
CA PRO A 614 -28.38 -5.75 -43.81
C PRO A 614 -27.30 -4.66 -43.94
N GLU A 615 -26.97 -3.95 -42.85
CA GLU A 615 -25.98 -2.87 -42.83
C GLU A 615 -24.55 -3.37 -42.56
N PHE A 616 -24.39 -4.61 -42.09
CA PHE A 616 -23.08 -5.17 -41.75
C PHE A 616 -22.52 -6.09 -42.85
N GLY A 617 -21.29 -5.80 -43.28
CA GLY A 617 -20.61 -6.59 -44.31
C GLY A 617 -21.40 -6.63 -45.62
N THR A 618 -21.84 -7.82 -46.02
CA THR A 618 -22.65 -8.03 -47.23
C THR A 618 -24.15 -8.19 -46.96
N GLY A 619 -24.57 -8.23 -45.69
CA GLY A 619 -25.93 -8.65 -45.30
C GLY A 619 -26.19 -10.16 -45.41
N VAL A 620 -25.14 -10.95 -45.66
CA VAL A 620 -25.19 -12.41 -45.82
C VAL A 620 -24.17 -13.05 -44.89
N VAL A 621 -24.64 -13.93 -44.00
CA VAL A 621 -23.81 -14.55 -42.95
C VAL A 621 -23.76 -16.06 -43.15
N LYS A 622 -22.57 -16.68 -43.09
CA LYS A 622 -22.47 -18.15 -43.03
C LYS A 622 -22.89 -18.65 -41.66
N ILE A 623 -23.60 -19.78 -41.61
CA ILE A 623 -24.08 -20.37 -40.36
C ILE A 623 -23.30 -21.65 -40.04
N THR A 624 -22.51 -21.58 -38.97
CA THR A 624 -21.61 -22.61 -38.42
C THR A 624 -21.94 -22.94 -36.96
N PRO A 625 -23.05 -23.67 -36.69
CA PRO A 625 -23.58 -23.80 -35.32
C PRO A 625 -22.62 -24.40 -34.29
N ALA A 626 -21.62 -25.19 -34.70
CA ALA A 626 -20.67 -25.81 -33.78
C ALA A 626 -19.45 -24.93 -33.45
N HIS A 627 -19.28 -23.76 -34.09
CA HIS A 627 -18.05 -22.93 -34.01
C HIS A 627 -18.29 -21.44 -33.76
N ASP A 628 -19.55 -21.01 -33.65
CA ASP A 628 -19.90 -19.63 -33.29
C ASP A 628 -21.19 -19.59 -32.43
N PRO A 629 -21.22 -18.86 -31.29
CA PRO A 629 -22.38 -18.83 -30.40
C PRO A 629 -23.65 -18.25 -31.03
N ASN A 630 -23.53 -17.27 -31.91
CA ASN A 630 -24.70 -16.70 -32.59
C ASN A 630 -25.23 -17.66 -33.65
N ASP A 631 -24.32 -18.28 -34.42
CA ASP A 631 -24.67 -19.31 -35.40
C ASP A 631 -25.34 -20.51 -34.74
N PHE A 632 -24.93 -20.87 -33.50
CA PHE A 632 -25.57 -21.91 -32.71
C PHE A 632 -27.04 -21.58 -32.44
N LEU A 633 -27.35 -20.34 -32.03
CA LEU A 633 -28.71 -19.89 -31.79
C LEU A 633 -29.55 -19.83 -33.08
N VAL A 634 -28.96 -19.38 -34.20
CA VAL A 634 -29.60 -19.47 -35.53
C VAL A 634 -29.89 -20.94 -35.86
N GLY A 635 -28.91 -21.82 -35.64
CA GLY A 635 -29.05 -23.25 -35.83
C GLY A 635 -30.19 -23.86 -35.02
N GLN A 636 -30.37 -23.45 -33.77
CA GLN A 636 -31.50 -23.86 -32.94
C GLN A 636 -32.85 -23.35 -33.48
N ARG A 637 -32.94 -22.06 -33.85
CA ARG A 637 -34.18 -21.45 -34.38
C ARG A 637 -34.65 -22.12 -35.68
N HIS A 638 -33.71 -22.54 -36.52
CA HIS A 638 -33.99 -23.14 -37.84
C HIS A 638 -33.80 -24.66 -37.89
N ASN A 639 -33.54 -25.31 -36.75
CA ASN A 639 -33.30 -26.75 -36.63
C ASN A 639 -32.21 -27.28 -37.60
N LEU A 640 -31.08 -26.58 -37.65
CA LEU A 640 -29.95 -26.91 -38.51
C LEU A 640 -28.98 -27.90 -37.85
N PRO A 641 -28.29 -28.77 -38.61
CA PRO A 641 -27.28 -29.68 -38.08
C PRO A 641 -26.11 -28.94 -37.41
N GLN A 642 -25.50 -29.53 -36.39
CA GLN A 642 -24.35 -28.98 -35.70
C GLN A 642 -23.09 -29.78 -36.07
N VAL A 643 -22.27 -29.25 -36.97
CA VAL A 643 -21.13 -29.97 -37.56
C VAL A 643 -19.80 -29.46 -36.98
N ASN A 644 -19.18 -30.24 -36.08
CA ASN A 644 -17.87 -29.92 -35.53
C ASN A 644 -16.73 -30.38 -36.47
N VAL A 645 -15.83 -29.47 -36.86
CA VAL A 645 -14.72 -29.73 -37.79
C VAL A 645 -13.34 -29.66 -37.12
N MET A 646 -13.29 -29.54 -35.79
CA MET A 646 -12.05 -29.42 -35.01
C MET A 646 -11.97 -30.48 -33.91
N ASN A 647 -10.75 -30.94 -33.62
CA ASN A 647 -10.39 -31.80 -32.50
C ASN A 647 -10.20 -30.99 -31.20
N ASP A 648 -9.99 -31.68 -30.08
CA ASP A 648 -9.83 -31.10 -28.72
C ASP A 648 -8.63 -30.17 -28.57
N ASP A 649 -7.62 -30.31 -29.42
CA ASP A 649 -6.45 -29.44 -29.45
C ASP A 649 -6.56 -28.30 -30.47
N GLY A 650 -7.70 -28.14 -31.13
CA GLY A 650 -7.93 -27.10 -32.13
C GLY A 650 -7.32 -27.42 -33.50
N THR A 651 -6.85 -28.65 -33.74
CA THR A 651 -6.51 -29.13 -35.08
C THR A 651 -7.76 -29.50 -35.87
N MET A 652 -7.71 -29.41 -37.20
CA MET A 652 -8.83 -29.78 -38.07
C MET A 652 -9.03 -31.31 -38.10
N ASN A 653 -10.28 -31.77 -38.05
CA ASN A 653 -10.62 -33.20 -38.13
C ASN A 653 -10.86 -33.66 -39.59
N GLU A 654 -11.27 -34.91 -39.78
CA GLU A 654 -11.49 -35.54 -41.08
C GLU A 654 -12.55 -34.85 -41.94
N LEU A 655 -13.48 -34.08 -41.36
CA LEU A 655 -14.50 -33.34 -42.10
C LEU A 655 -13.93 -32.15 -42.88
N ALA A 656 -12.71 -31.71 -42.54
CA ALA A 656 -12.00 -30.68 -43.29
C ALA A 656 -11.26 -31.22 -44.53
N GLY A 657 -11.36 -32.52 -44.84
CA GLY A 657 -10.77 -33.10 -46.06
C GLY A 657 -9.24 -32.96 -46.11
N GLU A 658 -8.72 -32.29 -47.14
CA GLU A 658 -7.26 -32.13 -47.34
C GLU A 658 -6.57 -31.29 -46.25
N PHE A 659 -7.34 -30.59 -45.42
CA PHE A 659 -6.83 -29.76 -44.32
C PHE A 659 -6.77 -30.51 -42.97
N ALA A 660 -7.21 -31.78 -42.93
CA ALA A 660 -7.21 -32.59 -41.71
C ALA A 660 -5.80 -32.70 -41.09
N GLY A 661 -5.72 -32.52 -39.77
CA GLY A 661 -4.47 -32.55 -38.99
C GLY A 661 -3.69 -31.24 -38.95
N MET A 662 -4.07 -30.22 -39.73
CA MET A 662 -3.47 -28.88 -39.62
C MET A 662 -3.97 -28.16 -38.37
N ASP A 663 -3.12 -27.32 -37.76
CA ASP A 663 -3.59 -26.33 -36.78
C ASP A 663 -4.56 -25.35 -37.45
N ARG A 664 -5.60 -24.91 -36.73
CA ARG A 664 -6.66 -24.02 -37.26
C ARG A 664 -6.14 -22.75 -37.93
N PHE A 665 -5.04 -22.15 -37.44
CA PHE A 665 -4.49 -20.95 -38.05
C PHE A 665 -3.71 -21.24 -39.34
N GLU A 666 -3.10 -22.42 -39.42
CA GLU A 666 -2.48 -22.92 -40.66
C GLU A 666 -3.55 -23.30 -41.67
N ALA A 667 -4.59 -24.01 -41.23
CA ALA A 667 -5.76 -24.36 -42.03
C ALA A 667 -6.46 -23.11 -42.58
N ARG A 668 -6.56 -22.02 -41.81
CA ARG A 668 -7.07 -20.72 -42.27
C ARG A 668 -6.30 -20.21 -43.48
N LYS A 669 -4.97 -20.17 -43.40
CA LYS A 669 -4.11 -19.70 -44.50
C LYS A 669 -4.25 -20.60 -45.74
N ALA A 670 -4.26 -21.92 -45.53
CA ALA A 670 -4.37 -22.89 -46.60
C ALA A 670 -5.75 -22.83 -47.29
N THR A 671 -6.83 -22.66 -46.51
CA THR A 671 -8.22 -22.51 -47.00
C THR A 671 -8.34 -21.26 -47.86
N VAL A 672 -7.80 -20.12 -47.40
CA VAL A 672 -7.79 -18.87 -48.17
C VAL A 672 -7.03 -19.01 -49.49
N ALA A 673 -5.87 -19.65 -49.48
CA ALA A 673 -5.10 -19.92 -50.70
C ALA A 673 -5.90 -20.80 -51.68
N LYS A 674 -6.63 -21.81 -51.17
CA LYS A 674 -7.48 -22.67 -51.99
C LYS A 674 -8.67 -21.93 -52.58
N LEU A 675 -9.33 -21.07 -51.81
CA LEU A 675 -10.41 -20.21 -52.30
C LEU A 675 -9.94 -19.24 -53.38
N GLN A 676 -8.71 -18.74 -53.26
CA GLN A 676 -8.09 -17.89 -54.28
C GLN A 676 -7.77 -18.68 -55.56
N GLU A 677 -7.26 -19.91 -55.44
CA GLU A 677 -7.04 -20.83 -56.57
C GLU A 677 -8.35 -21.11 -57.33
N LEU A 678 -9.44 -21.32 -56.59
CA LEU A 678 -10.78 -21.59 -57.15
C LEU A 678 -11.48 -20.32 -57.69
N GLY A 679 -10.91 -19.13 -57.49
CA GLY A 679 -11.55 -17.86 -57.84
C GLY A 679 -12.79 -17.52 -57.01
N ALA A 680 -12.98 -18.19 -55.87
CA ALA A 680 -14.10 -17.97 -54.96
C ALA A 680 -13.83 -16.85 -53.94
N LEU A 681 -12.57 -16.50 -53.70
CA LEU A 681 -12.18 -15.37 -52.86
C LEU A 681 -12.31 -14.06 -53.62
N VAL A 682 -13.10 -13.12 -53.09
CA VAL A 682 -13.37 -11.81 -53.71
C VAL A 682 -12.41 -10.75 -53.18
N GLU A 683 -12.34 -10.61 -51.86
CA GLU A 683 -11.59 -9.55 -51.18
C GLU A 683 -11.16 -10.00 -49.79
N ILE A 684 -10.05 -9.42 -49.31
CA ILE A 684 -9.59 -9.54 -47.92
C ILE A 684 -9.53 -8.11 -47.35
N GLU A 685 -10.41 -7.79 -46.41
CA GLU A 685 -10.43 -6.51 -45.71
C GLU A 685 -9.73 -6.66 -44.35
N ASN A 686 -8.59 -5.99 -44.13
CA ASN A 686 -7.91 -6.04 -42.83
C ASN A 686 -8.71 -5.27 -41.76
N ARG A 687 -8.91 -5.88 -40.58
CA ARG A 687 -9.60 -5.26 -39.46
C ARG A 687 -9.03 -5.66 -38.12
N VAL A 688 -9.01 -4.71 -37.20
CA VAL A 688 -8.85 -4.99 -35.78
C VAL A 688 -10.21 -5.41 -35.23
N HIS A 689 -10.25 -6.53 -34.52
CA HIS A 689 -11.45 -7.00 -33.85
C HIS A 689 -11.09 -7.62 -32.50
N SER A 690 -12.07 -7.66 -31.60
CA SER A 690 -11.89 -8.20 -30.26
C SER A 690 -12.03 -9.72 -30.28
N VAL A 691 -10.98 -10.42 -29.87
CA VAL A 691 -10.91 -11.90 -29.87
C VAL A 691 -10.73 -12.40 -28.45
N GLY A 692 -11.54 -13.39 -28.07
CA GLY A 692 -11.45 -14.05 -26.78
C GLY A 692 -10.17 -14.87 -26.62
N HIS A 693 -9.42 -14.64 -25.55
CA HIS A 693 -8.25 -15.42 -25.17
C HIS A 693 -8.46 -16.01 -23.78
N SER A 694 -7.96 -17.22 -23.56
CA SER A 694 -7.95 -17.85 -22.25
C SER A 694 -7.16 -16.98 -21.29
N GLU A 695 -7.76 -16.57 -20.17
CA GLU A 695 -7.08 -15.82 -19.09
C GLU A 695 -5.84 -16.57 -18.60
N ARG A 696 -5.87 -17.90 -18.69
CA ARG A 696 -4.91 -18.80 -18.05
C ARG A 696 -3.77 -19.19 -18.97
N THR A 697 -4.06 -19.74 -20.14
CA THR A 697 -3.02 -20.17 -21.09
C THR A 697 -2.65 -19.07 -22.07
N GLY A 698 -3.50 -18.05 -22.20
CA GLY A 698 -3.32 -16.94 -23.13
C GLY A 698 -3.66 -17.25 -24.58
N VAL A 699 -4.07 -18.48 -24.91
CA VAL A 699 -4.41 -18.88 -26.28
C VAL A 699 -5.79 -18.36 -26.71
N VAL A 700 -6.02 -18.25 -28.01
CA VAL A 700 -7.35 -17.91 -28.56
C VAL A 700 -8.35 -19.01 -28.21
N VAL A 701 -9.47 -18.62 -27.62
CA VAL A 701 -10.58 -19.51 -27.23
C VAL A 701 -11.35 -19.94 -28.46
N GLU A 702 -11.72 -21.22 -28.49
CA GLU A 702 -12.55 -21.80 -29.54
C GLU A 702 -13.98 -21.97 -29.03
N PRO A 703 -14.99 -21.33 -29.66
CA PRO A 703 -16.36 -21.74 -29.46
C PRO A 703 -16.54 -23.15 -30.02
N ARG A 704 -17.03 -24.08 -29.21
CA ARG A 704 -17.12 -25.48 -29.59
C ARG A 704 -18.35 -26.15 -29.01
N LEU A 705 -18.99 -27.02 -29.78
CA LEU A 705 -20.03 -27.91 -29.26
C LEU A 705 -19.44 -28.96 -28.29
N SER A 706 -20.00 -29.04 -27.09
CA SER A 706 -19.61 -30.02 -26.09
C SER A 706 -20.83 -30.52 -25.31
N THR A 707 -20.83 -31.82 -25.00
CA THR A 707 -21.82 -32.40 -24.08
C THR A 707 -21.46 -32.01 -22.65
N GLN A 708 -22.34 -31.29 -21.97
CA GLN A 708 -22.13 -30.79 -20.61
C GLN A 708 -23.38 -31.04 -19.75
N TRP A 709 -23.22 -30.86 -18.45
CA TRP A 709 -24.28 -30.84 -17.45
C TRP A 709 -24.71 -29.41 -17.16
N PHE A 710 -26.02 -29.19 -17.06
CA PHE A 710 -26.63 -27.88 -16.87
C PHE A 710 -27.64 -27.92 -15.73
N VAL A 711 -27.78 -26.79 -15.02
CA VAL A 711 -28.90 -26.49 -14.13
C VAL A 711 -29.87 -25.55 -14.85
N LYS A 712 -31.14 -25.94 -14.94
CA LYS A 712 -32.22 -25.11 -15.44
C LYS A 712 -32.50 -23.97 -14.47
N MET A 713 -32.28 -22.74 -14.91
CA MET A 713 -32.31 -21.59 -14.01
C MET A 713 -33.68 -20.91 -13.88
N ASP A 714 -34.59 -21.09 -14.85
CA ASP A 714 -35.86 -20.34 -14.92
C ASP A 714 -36.66 -20.35 -13.59
N GLN A 715 -36.94 -21.54 -13.04
CA GLN A 715 -37.74 -21.64 -11.80
C GLN A 715 -36.95 -21.21 -10.56
N LEU A 716 -35.67 -21.58 -10.47
CA LEU A 716 -34.78 -21.15 -9.39
C LEU A 716 -34.68 -19.63 -9.31
N ALA A 717 -34.63 -18.98 -10.48
CA ALA A 717 -34.54 -17.53 -10.60
C ALA A 717 -35.81 -16.83 -10.15
N LYS A 718 -36.96 -17.31 -10.63
CA LYS A 718 -38.28 -16.81 -10.20
C LYS A 718 -38.47 -16.91 -8.69
N ASN A 719 -38.04 -18.01 -8.08
CA ASN A 719 -38.13 -18.20 -6.62
C ASN A 719 -37.26 -17.19 -5.87
N ALA A 720 -36.03 -16.95 -6.34
CA ALA A 720 -35.11 -16.01 -5.72
C ALA A 720 -35.57 -14.55 -5.84
N ILE A 721 -36.16 -14.17 -7.00
CA ILE A 721 -36.80 -12.86 -7.20
C ILE A 721 -38.00 -12.71 -6.27
N ALA A 722 -38.91 -13.69 -6.27
CA ALA A 722 -40.11 -13.64 -5.42
C ALA A 722 -39.78 -13.55 -3.93
N ASN A 723 -38.67 -14.15 -3.48
CA ASN A 723 -38.23 -14.04 -2.09
C ASN A 723 -37.98 -12.59 -1.65
N GLN A 724 -37.53 -11.72 -2.56
CA GLN A 724 -37.26 -10.30 -2.25
C GLN A 724 -38.52 -9.49 -1.89
N ASP A 725 -39.70 -10.00 -2.23
CA ASP A 725 -40.99 -9.39 -1.86
C ASP A 725 -41.58 -9.97 -0.56
N THR A 726 -40.86 -10.87 0.12
CA THR A 726 -41.32 -11.52 1.35
C THR A 726 -40.67 -10.92 2.61
N ALA A 727 -41.13 -11.35 3.79
CA ALA A 727 -40.48 -11.03 5.05
C ALA A 727 -39.13 -11.76 5.25
N ASP A 728 -38.85 -12.82 4.48
CA ASP A 728 -37.59 -13.59 4.51
C ASP A 728 -36.63 -13.13 3.40
N LYS A 729 -36.79 -11.91 2.90
CA LYS A 729 -35.89 -11.31 1.93
C LYS A 729 -34.49 -11.08 2.50
N VAL A 730 -33.50 -11.10 1.63
CA VAL A 730 -32.12 -10.74 1.94
C VAL A 730 -31.98 -9.22 1.90
N GLU A 731 -31.52 -8.62 3.00
CA GLU A 731 -31.27 -7.18 3.07
C GLU A 731 -29.85 -6.82 2.57
N PHE A 732 -29.77 -6.13 1.44
CA PHE A 732 -28.50 -5.68 0.86
C PHE A 732 -28.04 -4.34 1.46
N TYR A 733 -26.75 -4.25 1.75
CA TYR A 733 -26.07 -3.05 2.25
C TYR A 733 -24.87 -2.73 1.34
N PRO A 734 -24.90 -1.63 0.57
CA PRO A 734 -26.02 -0.71 0.36
C PRO A 734 -27.23 -1.31 -0.38
N PRO A 735 -28.45 -0.76 -0.20
CA PRO A 735 -29.69 -1.29 -0.82
C PRO A 735 -29.66 -1.41 -2.35
N ARG A 736 -28.91 -0.55 -3.05
CA ARG A 736 -28.81 -0.55 -4.53
C ARG A 736 -28.33 -1.88 -5.12
N PHE A 737 -27.63 -2.72 -4.35
CA PHE A 737 -27.18 -4.02 -4.84
C PHE A 737 -28.30 -5.05 -4.93
N ASN A 738 -29.45 -4.81 -4.30
CA ASN A 738 -30.66 -5.57 -4.55
C ASN A 738 -31.10 -5.46 -6.03
N ASP A 739 -31.07 -4.26 -6.60
CA ASP A 739 -31.44 -4.05 -8.01
C ASP A 739 -30.46 -4.76 -8.95
N THR A 740 -29.17 -4.77 -8.59
CA THR A 740 -28.14 -5.52 -9.33
C THR A 740 -28.39 -7.02 -9.29
N PHE A 741 -28.77 -7.55 -8.13
CA PHE A 741 -29.16 -8.94 -7.96
C PHE A 741 -30.40 -9.29 -8.80
N LEU A 742 -31.47 -8.48 -8.71
CA LEU A 742 -32.72 -8.70 -9.44
C LEU A 742 -32.51 -8.69 -10.95
N GLN A 743 -31.82 -7.68 -11.48
CA GLN A 743 -31.53 -7.58 -12.92
C GLN A 743 -30.75 -8.78 -13.44
N TRP A 744 -29.83 -9.34 -12.63
CA TRP A 744 -29.11 -10.55 -13.00
C TRP A 744 -30.01 -11.78 -13.01
N MET A 745 -30.85 -11.95 -11.98
CA MET A 745 -31.78 -13.08 -11.91
C MET A 745 -32.82 -13.05 -13.04
N GLU A 746 -33.27 -11.87 -13.50
CA GLU A 746 -34.23 -11.72 -14.59
C GLU A 746 -33.69 -12.19 -15.96
N ASN A 747 -32.37 -12.12 -16.16
CA ASN A 747 -31.71 -12.40 -17.44
C ASN A 747 -30.81 -13.64 -17.40
N VAL A 748 -30.94 -14.49 -16.38
CA VAL A 748 -30.03 -15.62 -16.18
C VAL A 748 -30.28 -16.74 -17.20
N HIS A 749 -29.20 -17.35 -17.67
CA HIS A 749 -29.23 -18.53 -18.54
C HIS A 749 -28.99 -19.82 -17.74
N ASP A 750 -29.31 -20.97 -18.34
CA ASP A 750 -29.00 -22.27 -17.75
C ASP A 750 -27.51 -22.38 -17.40
N TRP A 751 -27.24 -22.81 -16.17
CA TRP A 751 -25.88 -22.79 -15.62
C TRP A 751 -25.15 -24.08 -15.98
N VAL A 752 -24.04 -23.95 -16.71
CA VAL A 752 -23.13 -25.06 -17.01
C VAL A 752 -22.34 -25.47 -15.76
N ILE A 753 -22.59 -26.67 -15.25
CA ILE A 753 -22.02 -27.17 -13.98
C ILE A 753 -20.91 -28.21 -14.14
N SER A 754 -20.68 -28.78 -15.32
CA SER A 754 -19.56 -29.72 -15.54
C SER A 754 -18.28 -29.02 -15.97
N ARG A 755 -17.13 -29.59 -15.60
CA ARG A 755 -15.79 -29.14 -15.95
C ARG A 755 -14.88 -30.34 -16.20
N GLN A 756 -14.09 -30.30 -17.27
CA GLN A 756 -13.14 -31.35 -17.67
C GLN A 756 -11.81 -31.22 -16.89
N LEU A 757 -11.90 -31.18 -15.57
CA LEU A 757 -10.78 -31.05 -14.65
C LEU A 757 -10.63 -32.34 -13.84
N TRP A 758 -9.48 -32.51 -13.19
CA TRP A 758 -9.27 -33.62 -12.27
C TRP A 758 -9.55 -33.22 -10.83
N TRP A 759 -9.33 -31.95 -10.47
CA TRP A 759 -9.58 -31.40 -9.15
C TRP A 759 -10.98 -30.78 -9.03
N GLY A 760 -11.80 -31.33 -8.12
CA GLY A 760 -13.17 -30.88 -7.85
C GLY A 760 -14.05 -32.04 -7.40
N HIS A 761 -15.33 -31.77 -7.13
CA HIS A 761 -16.29 -32.82 -6.81
C HIS A 761 -16.64 -33.59 -8.08
N GLN A 762 -16.27 -34.87 -8.16
CA GLN A 762 -16.61 -35.70 -9.31
C GLN A 762 -18.14 -35.85 -9.45
N ILE A 763 -18.65 -35.73 -10.67
CA ILE A 763 -20.08 -35.79 -10.94
C ILE A 763 -20.62 -37.18 -10.54
N PRO A 764 -21.70 -37.25 -9.74
CA PRO A 764 -22.25 -38.53 -9.27
C PRO A 764 -23.18 -39.15 -10.34
N ALA A 765 -22.63 -39.38 -11.52
CA ALA A 765 -23.25 -40.10 -12.64
C ALA A 765 -22.33 -41.24 -13.09
N TRP A 766 -22.88 -42.38 -13.48
CA TRP A 766 -22.14 -43.56 -13.91
C TRP A 766 -22.69 -44.09 -15.22
N TYR A 767 -21.80 -44.61 -16.06
CA TYR A 767 -22.11 -45.19 -17.36
C TYR A 767 -21.65 -46.64 -17.43
N ASN A 768 -22.45 -47.51 -18.02
CA ASN A 768 -22.03 -48.88 -18.34
C ASN A 768 -21.73 -49.04 -19.84
N GLU A 769 -21.18 -50.19 -20.23
CA GLU A 769 -20.83 -50.50 -21.63
C GLU A 769 -22.02 -50.43 -22.60
N SER A 770 -23.25 -50.60 -22.10
CA SER A 770 -24.47 -50.50 -22.92
C SER A 770 -24.92 -49.07 -23.20
N GLY A 771 -24.27 -48.07 -22.58
CA GLY A 771 -24.63 -46.66 -22.66
C GLY A 771 -25.72 -46.23 -21.68
N GLU A 772 -26.12 -47.10 -20.74
CA GLU A 772 -27.05 -46.74 -19.66
C GLU A 772 -26.37 -45.77 -18.69
N MET A 773 -27.10 -44.73 -18.28
CA MET A 773 -26.65 -43.74 -17.30
C MET A 773 -27.41 -43.89 -15.99
N TYR A 774 -26.68 -44.00 -14.89
CA TYR A 774 -27.21 -44.00 -13.53
C TYR A 774 -26.74 -42.74 -12.78
N VAL A 775 -27.63 -42.09 -12.04
CA VAL A 775 -27.31 -40.94 -11.18
C VAL A 775 -27.76 -41.24 -9.75
N GLY A 776 -26.84 -41.15 -8.79
CA GLY A 776 -27.09 -41.54 -7.41
C GLY A 776 -26.03 -41.00 -6.45
N GLU A 777 -26.32 -40.93 -5.15
CA GLU A 777 -25.35 -40.42 -4.17
C GLU A 777 -24.17 -41.39 -3.98
N GLU A 778 -24.41 -42.68 -4.26
CA GLU A 778 -23.46 -43.77 -4.19
C GLU A 778 -23.40 -44.50 -5.53
N ALA A 779 -22.28 -45.18 -5.80
CA ALA A 779 -22.11 -45.94 -7.03
C ALA A 779 -23.15 -47.07 -7.17
N PRO A 780 -23.62 -47.38 -8.39
CA PRO A 780 -24.53 -48.48 -8.63
C PRO A 780 -23.85 -49.84 -8.33
N ALA A 781 -24.64 -50.81 -7.91
CA ALA A 781 -24.14 -52.15 -7.62
C ALA A 781 -23.81 -52.93 -8.92
N GLY A 782 -22.66 -53.61 -8.94
CA GLY A 782 -22.19 -54.44 -10.06
C GLY A 782 -20.91 -53.92 -10.71
N ASP A 783 -20.19 -54.79 -11.41
CA ASP A 783 -18.98 -54.43 -12.16
C ASP A 783 -19.33 -53.80 -13.52
N GLY A 784 -18.44 -52.98 -14.09
CA GLY A 784 -18.60 -52.40 -15.42
C GLY A 784 -19.23 -51.00 -15.48
N TRP A 785 -19.44 -50.35 -14.33
CA TRP A 785 -19.82 -48.95 -14.24
C TRP A 785 -18.59 -48.05 -14.13
N VAL A 786 -18.53 -47.02 -14.96
CA VAL A 786 -17.50 -45.99 -14.93
C VAL A 786 -18.16 -44.67 -14.56
N GLN A 787 -17.66 -44.01 -13.51
CA GLN A 787 -18.17 -42.70 -13.11
C GLN A 787 -17.81 -41.65 -14.17
N ASP A 788 -18.68 -40.66 -14.35
CA ASP A 788 -18.40 -39.47 -15.14
C ASP A 788 -17.07 -38.86 -14.67
N GLU A 789 -16.13 -38.66 -15.59
CA GLU A 789 -14.79 -38.17 -15.25
C GLU A 789 -14.78 -36.67 -14.96
N ASP A 790 -15.82 -35.96 -15.40
CA ASP A 790 -16.03 -34.54 -15.15
C ASP A 790 -16.19 -34.26 -13.65
N VAL A 791 -15.78 -33.05 -13.27
CA VAL A 791 -16.04 -32.50 -11.94
C VAL A 791 -17.02 -31.35 -12.01
N LEU A 792 -17.64 -31.04 -10.88
CA LEU A 792 -18.56 -29.94 -10.74
C LEU A 792 -17.81 -28.60 -10.68
N ASP A 793 -18.46 -27.58 -11.24
CA ASP A 793 -18.09 -26.18 -11.08
C ASP A 793 -17.88 -25.84 -9.60
N THR A 794 -16.80 -25.13 -9.28
CA THR A 794 -16.47 -24.74 -7.91
C THR A 794 -17.65 -24.02 -7.25
N TRP A 795 -18.30 -23.12 -7.99
CA TRP A 795 -19.47 -22.38 -7.53
C TRP A 795 -20.68 -23.25 -7.19
N PHE A 796 -20.75 -24.49 -7.69
CA PHE A 796 -21.77 -25.47 -7.30
C PHE A 796 -21.63 -25.89 -5.84
N SER A 797 -20.40 -26.12 -5.39
CA SER A 797 -20.10 -26.42 -3.99
C SER A 797 -20.16 -25.18 -3.10
N SER A 798 -19.56 -24.07 -3.52
CA SER A 798 -19.46 -22.85 -2.72
C SER A 798 -20.83 -22.18 -2.52
N ALA A 799 -21.80 -22.42 -3.39
CA ALA A 799 -23.18 -21.96 -3.20
C ALA A 799 -23.90 -22.61 -2.01
N LEU A 800 -23.39 -23.73 -1.48
CA LEU A 800 -23.96 -24.41 -0.31
C LEU A 800 -23.37 -23.90 1.02
N TRP A 801 -22.36 -23.04 0.94
CA TRP A 801 -21.51 -22.64 2.06
C TRP A 801 -22.24 -22.17 3.34
N PRO A 802 -23.33 -21.38 3.28
CA PRO A 802 -23.98 -20.87 4.48
C PRO A 802 -24.63 -21.94 5.38
N PHE A 803 -24.90 -23.12 4.84
CA PHE A 803 -25.57 -24.20 5.58
C PHE A 803 -24.79 -25.51 5.58
N SER A 804 -24.07 -25.85 4.51
CA SER A 804 -23.26 -27.07 4.45
C SER A 804 -22.12 -27.06 5.47
N THR A 805 -21.53 -25.88 5.73
CA THR A 805 -20.49 -25.69 6.74
C THR A 805 -20.99 -25.97 8.17
N MET A 806 -22.30 -25.81 8.40
CA MET A 806 -22.95 -26.02 9.70
C MET A 806 -23.51 -27.44 9.90
N GLY A 807 -23.16 -28.39 9.01
CA GLY A 807 -23.52 -29.79 9.14
C GLY A 807 -24.69 -30.25 8.26
N TRP A 808 -25.30 -29.36 7.48
CA TRP A 808 -26.24 -29.78 6.42
C TRP A 808 -25.51 -30.70 5.41
N PRO A 809 -26.08 -31.84 4.99
CA PRO A 809 -27.50 -32.15 4.90
C PRO A 809 -28.16 -32.83 6.10
N ASP A 810 -27.48 -32.97 7.24
CA ASP A 810 -28.14 -33.37 8.48
C ASP A 810 -28.87 -32.18 9.10
N GLU A 811 -30.19 -32.13 8.93
CA GLU A 811 -31.03 -31.07 9.51
C GLU A 811 -31.01 -31.08 11.05
N ASN A 812 -30.59 -32.17 11.71
CA ASN A 812 -30.48 -32.22 13.17
C ASN A 812 -29.12 -31.73 13.70
N ALA A 813 -28.20 -31.34 12.80
CA ALA A 813 -26.91 -30.79 13.20
C ALA A 813 -27.11 -29.55 14.09
N ALA A 814 -26.45 -29.54 15.25
CA ALA A 814 -26.65 -28.49 16.26
C ALA A 814 -26.28 -27.10 15.73
N ASP A 815 -25.19 -26.98 14.98
CA ASP A 815 -24.76 -25.72 14.40
C ASP A 815 -25.77 -25.23 13.33
N PHE A 816 -26.31 -26.12 12.49
CA PHE A 816 -27.34 -25.76 11.50
C PHE A 816 -28.63 -25.25 12.17
N GLN A 817 -29.09 -25.90 13.23
CA GLN A 817 -30.29 -25.45 13.96
C GLN A 817 -30.09 -24.11 14.68
N ARG A 818 -28.87 -23.84 15.17
CA ARG A 818 -28.59 -22.66 15.99
C ARG A 818 -28.19 -21.44 15.16
N TYR A 819 -27.40 -21.63 14.11
CA TYR A 819 -26.72 -20.54 13.41
C TYR A 819 -27.17 -20.33 11.96
N PHE A 820 -28.07 -21.15 11.41
CA PHE A 820 -28.65 -20.97 10.08
C PHE A 820 -30.13 -20.50 10.14
N PRO A 821 -30.55 -19.49 9.34
CA PRO A 821 -29.76 -18.68 8.41
C PRO A 821 -28.63 -17.89 9.07
N THR A 822 -27.55 -17.66 8.34
CA THR A 822 -26.47 -16.81 8.85
C THR A 822 -26.95 -15.38 9.09
N SER A 823 -26.34 -14.67 10.04
CA SER A 823 -26.79 -13.31 10.39
C SER A 823 -26.36 -12.28 9.35
N THR A 824 -25.11 -12.35 8.90
CA THR A 824 -24.55 -11.41 7.92
C THR A 824 -23.55 -12.13 7.01
N LEU A 825 -23.65 -11.89 5.71
CA LEU A 825 -22.60 -12.16 4.74
C LEU A 825 -21.86 -10.85 4.43
N VAL A 826 -20.53 -10.88 4.42
CA VAL A 826 -19.70 -9.75 3.96
C VAL A 826 -18.93 -10.23 2.74
N THR A 827 -18.90 -9.44 1.66
CA THR A 827 -18.17 -9.79 0.45
C THR A 827 -18.00 -8.59 -0.50
N GLY A 828 -17.12 -8.71 -1.50
CA GLY A 828 -16.99 -7.76 -2.60
C GLY A 828 -18.13 -7.85 -3.63
N TYR A 829 -18.40 -6.75 -4.34
CA TYR A 829 -19.42 -6.71 -5.39
C TYR A 829 -19.13 -7.62 -6.59
N ASP A 830 -17.88 -8.01 -6.77
CA ASP A 830 -17.40 -8.81 -7.90
C ASP A 830 -17.94 -10.24 -7.88
N ILE A 831 -18.38 -10.74 -6.74
CA ILE A 831 -18.94 -12.09 -6.59
C ILE A 831 -20.43 -12.14 -6.22
N ILE A 832 -21.16 -11.03 -6.40
CA ILE A 832 -22.63 -11.02 -6.27
C ILE A 832 -23.25 -12.11 -7.17
N PHE A 833 -22.90 -12.10 -8.45
CA PHE A 833 -23.46 -13.02 -9.43
C PHE A 833 -22.99 -14.47 -9.23
N PHE A 834 -21.70 -14.65 -8.95
CA PHE A 834 -21.10 -15.99 -8.88
C PHE A 834 -21.39 -16.72 -7.59
N TRP A 835 -21.62 -15.99 -6.50
CA TRP A 835 -21.68 -16.58 -5.18
C TRP A 835 -22.94 -16.18 -4.41
N VAL A 836 -23.16 -14.87 -4.19
CA VAL A 836 -24.31 -14.38 -3.40
C VAL A 836 -25.63 -14.88 -4.00
N SER A 837 -25.84 -14.66 -5.30
CA SER A 837 -27.06 -15.10 -5.98
C SER A 837 -27.23 -16.62 -5.93
N ARG A 838 -26.13 -17.38 -6.06
CA ARG A 838 -26.16 -18.85 -6.01
C ARG A 838 -26.50 -19.39 -4.64
N MET A 839 -25.95 -18.78 -3.59
CA MET A 839 -26.34 -19.10 -2.21
C MET A 839 -27.81 -18.84 -1.97
N ILE A 840 -28.36 -17.73 -2.50
CA ILE A 840 -29.78 -17.39 -2.34
C ILE A 840 -30.66 -18.46 -2.98
N PHE A 841 -30.52 -18.74 -4.27
CA PHE A 841 -31.44 -19.67 -4.92
C PHE A 841 -31.27 -21.12 -4.43
N GLN A 842 -30.05 -21.54 -4.08
CA GLN A 842 -29.85 -22.90 -3.55
C GLN A 842 -30.40 -23.04 -2.13
N SER A 843 -30.16 -22.05 -1.27
CA SER A 843 -30.72 -22.06 0.08
C SER A 843 -32.25 -22.11 0.07
N LEU A 844 -32.89 -21.29 -0.77
CA LEU A 844 -34.35 -21.31 -0.92
C LEU A 844 -34.86 -22.67 -1.39
N GLU A 845 -34.17 -23.29 -2.34
CA GLU A 845 -34.56 -24.59 -2.88
C GLU A 845 -34.42 -25.75 -1.88
N PHE A 846 -33.35 -25.78 -1.09
CA PHE A 846 -33.05 -26.91 -0.20
C PHE A 846 -33.47 -26.72 1.25
N THR A 847 -33.63 -25.47 1.69
CA THR A 847 -33.94 -25.15 3.10
C THR A 847 -35.22 -24.36 3.27
N GLY A 848 -35.81 -23.85 2.17
CA GLY A 848 -37.01 -23.00 2.20
C GLY A 848 -36.79 -21.64 2.84
N ARG A 849 -35.54 -21.26 3.14
CA ARG A 849 -35.15 -20.04 3.85
C ARG A 849 -34.03 -19.33 3.12
N GLN A 850 -33.92 -18.02 3.33
CA GLN A 850 -32.75 -17.26 2.90
C GLN A 850 -31.44 -17.78 3.54
N PRO A 851 -30.28 -17.67 2.85
CA PRO A 851 -29.00 -18.15 3.39
C PRO A 851 -28.41 -17.23 4.48
N PHE A 852 -28.69 -15.94 4.39
CA PHE A 852 -28.23 -14.88 5.27
C PHE A 852 -29.29 -13.81 5.37
N LYS A 853 -29.42 -13.16 6.53
CA LYS A 853 -30.34 -12.03 6.71
C LYS A 853 -29.82 -10.75 6.05
N ASN A 854 -28.56 -10.40 6.30
CA ASN A 854 -27.92 -9.20 5.75
C ASN A 854 -26.79 -9.56 4.78
N VAL A 855 -26.59 -8.77 3.72
CA VAL A 855 -25.41 -8.83 2.85
C VAL A 855 -24.73 -7.47 2.79
N LEU A 856 -23.57 -7.37 3.43
CA LEU A 856 -22.70 -6.21 3.33
C LEU A 856 -21.77 -6.35 2.12
N ILE A 857 -22.02 -5.54 1.10
CA ILE A 857 -21.20 -5.47 -0.09
C ILE A 857 -20.17 -4.34 0.06
N HIS A 858 -18.88 -4.69 0.05
CA HIS A 858 -17.79 -3.72 -0.02
C HIS A 858 -17.25 -3.56 -1.45
N GLY A 859 -16.46 -2.50 -1.67
CA GLY A 859 -15.79 -2.26 -2.94
C GLY A 859 -14.55 -3.12 -3.14
N LEU A 860 -13.73 -2.78 -4.14
CA LEU A 860 -12.41 -3.36 -4.33
C LEU A 860 -11.31 -2.40 -3.90
N ILE A 861 -10.22 -2.93 -3.37
CA ILE A 861 -9.03 -2.12 -3.07
C ILE A 861 -8.22 -1.89 -4.36
N ARG A 862 -7.85 -0.63 -4.57
CA ARG A 862 -7.12 -0.13 -5.73
C ARG A 862 -5.74 0.37 -5.30
N ASP A 863 -4.82 0.46 -6.26
CA ASP A 863 -3.53 1.12 -6.02
C ASP A 863 -3.71 2.64 -5.80
N GLU A 864 -2.61 3.35 -5.51
CA GLU A 864 -2.65 4.80 -5.23
C GLU A 864 -3.20 5.62 -6.41
N GLU A 865 -3.06 5.12 -7.64
CA GLU A 865 -3.59 5.74 -8.87
C GLU A 865 -5.05 5.38 -9.17
N GLY A 866 -5.65 4.48 -8.38
CA GLY A 866 -7.02 4.00 -8.56
C GLY A 866 -7.17 2.86 -9.56
N ARG A 867 -6.07 2.25 -10.01
CA ARG A 867 -6.10 1.07 -10.90
C ARG A 867 -6.40 -0.18 -10.09
N LYS A 868 -6.99 -1.18 -10.76
CA LYS A 868 -7.12 -2.53 -10.19
C LYS A 868 -5.71 -3.05 -9.85
N MET A 869 -5.53 -3.58 -8.65
CA MET A 869 -4.29 -4.29 -8.34
C MET A 869 -4.23 -5.61 -9.14
N SER A 870 -3.12 -5.86 -9.82
CA SER A 870 -2.88 -7.09 -10.56
C SER A 870 -1.39 -7.46 -10.57
N LYS A 871 -1.12 -8.76 -10.74
CA LYS A 871 0.25 -9.25 -10.92
C LYS A 871 0.89 -8.72 -12.20
N SER A 872 0.12 -8.56 -13.28
CA SER A 872 0.61 -8.05 -14.57
C SER A 872 1.05 -6.58 -14.52
N LEU A 873 0.41 -5.77 -13.68
CA LEU A 873 0.78 -4.37 -13.48
C LEU A 873 1.88 -4.20 -12.41
N GLY A 874 2.25 -5.26 -11.68
CA GLY A 874 3.24 -5.21 -10.62
C GLY A 874 2.86 -4.29 -9.44
N ASN A 875 1.59 -3.90 -9.34
CA ASN A 875 1.08 -2.94 -8.35
C ASN A 875 0.38 -3.62 -7.16
N GLY A 876 0.57 -4.93 -6.99
CA GLY A 876 0.04 -5.68 -5.86
C GLY A 876 0.81 -5.37 -4.57
N ILE A 877 0.08 -5.18 -3.47
CA ILE A 877 0.64 -4.93 -2.14
C ILE A 877 0.31 -6.13 -1.25
N ASP A 878 1.35 -6.75 -0.67
CA ASP A 878 1.19 -7.84 0.28
C ASP A 878 0.75 -7.25 1.65
N PRO A 879 -0.37 -7.70 2.24
CA PRO A 879 -0.79 -7.25 3.56
C PRO A 879 0.28 -7.51 4.64
N MET A 880 1.11 -8.55 4.49
CA MET A 880 2.15 -8.87 5.47
C MET A 880 3.25 -7.80 5.51
N ASP A 881 3.64 -7.26 4.35
CA ASP A 881 4.62 -6.15 4.28
C ASP A 881 4.09 -4.89 4.99
N VAL A 882 2.79 -4.64 4.86
CA VAL A 882 2.13 -3.51 5.52
C VAL A 882 2.05 -3.73 7.03
N ILE A 883 1.72 -4.94 7.47
CA ILE A 883 1.68 -5.33 8.89
C ILE A 883 3.09 -5.24 9.51
N GLU A 884 4.12 -5.72 8.83
CA GLU A 884 5.51 -5.62 9.34
C GLU A 884 5.92 -4.16 9.57
N LYS A 885 5.49 -3.26 8.68
CA LYS A 885 5.83 -1.83 8.78
C LYS A 885 4.98 -1.05 9.78
N TYR A 886 3.67 -1.31 9.85
CA TYR A 886 2.71 -0.46 10.58
C TYR A 886 1.94 -1.18 11.70
N GLY A 887 1.95 -2.51 11.73
CA GLY A 887 1.10 -3.33 12.58
C GLY A 887 -0.27 -3.62 11.96
N ALA A 888 -0.89 -4.70 12.43
CA ALA A 888 -2.21 -5.15 12.03
C ALA A 888 -3.30 -4.12 12.38
N ASP A 889 -3.25 -3.50 13.56
CA ASP A 889 -4.26 -2.53 13.98
C ASP A 889 -4.29 -1.28 13.08
N ALA A 890 -3.13 -0.83 12.61
CA ALA A 890 -3.05 0.32 11.69
C ALA A 890 -3.68 -0.03 10.34
N LEU A 891 -3.41 -1.24 9.83
CA LEU A 891 -4.01 -1.73 8.59
C LEU A 891 -5.52 -1.88 8.73
N ARG A 892 -6.01 -2.48 9.82
CA ARG A 892 -7.44 -2.67 10.07
C ARG A 892 -8.17 -1.34 10.17
N TRP A 893 -7.61 -0.36 10.89
CA TRP A 893 -8.16 0.99 10.98
C TRP A 893 -8.24 1.66 9.61
N PHE A 894 -7.19 1.56 8.79
CA PHE A 894 -7.19 2.10 7.43
C PHE A 894 -8.30 1.48 6.57
N LEU A 895 -8.44 0.15 6.62
CA LEU A 895 -9.41 -0.59 5.82
C LEU A 895 -10.86 -0.33 6.26
N SER A 896 -11.13 -0.18 7.55
CA SER A 896 -12.47 0.09 8.06
C SER A 896 -12.93 1.54 7.88
N ASN A 897 -12.00 2.48 7.78
CA ASN A 897 -12.27 3.92 7.65
C ASN A 897 -12.08 4.47 6.23
N GLY A 898 -11.70 3.62 5.28
CA GLY A 898 -11.24 4.05 3.95
C GLY A 898 -12.32 4.46 2.96
N SER A 899 -13.57 3.97 3.11
CA SER A 899 -14.69 4.29 2.22
C SER A 899 -16.06 3.98 2.83
N ALA A 900 -17.11 4.52 2.20
CA ALA A 900 -18.49 4.10 2.45
C ALA A 900 -18.75 2.68 1.89
N PRO A 901 -19.71 1.92 2.46
CA PRO A 901 -20.06 0.59 1.95
C PRO A 901 -20.31 0.57 0.43
N GLY A 902 -19.77 -0.43 -0.24
CA GLY A 902 -19.89 -0.63 -1.70
C GLY A 902 -19.04 0.29 -2.58
N GLN A 903 -18.18 1.15 -2.01
CA GLN A 903 -17.23 1.99 -2.76
C GLN A 903 -15.81 1.44 -2.69
N ASP A 904 -15.08 1.54 -3.79
CA ASP A 904 -13.66 1.16 -3.86
C ASP A 904 -12.79 2.03 -2.93
N VAL A 905 -11.75 1.43 -2.36
CA VAL A 905 -10.75 2.13 -1.54
C VAL A 905 -9.44 2.22 -2.30
N ARG A 906 -8.79 3.39 -2.28
CA ARG A 906 -7.41 3.52 -2.76
C ARG A 906 -6.45 3.34 -1.59
N PHE A 907 -5.48 2.45 -1.76
CA PHE A 907 -4.38 2.35 -0.82
C PHE A 907 -3.59 3.67 -0.77
N SER A 908 -3.03 4.01 0.39
CA SER A 908 -2.21 5.22 0.56
C SER A 908 -1.30 5.07 1.77
N TYR A 909 0.02 5.18 1.56
CA TYR A 909 0.97 5.17 2.67
C TYR A 909 0.81 6.37 3.62
N GLU A 910 0.40 7.54 3.12
CA GLU A 910 0.11 8.71 3.95
C GLU A 910 -1.04 8.43 4.94
N LYS A 911 -2.11 7.75 4.47
CA LYS A 911 -3.21 7.34 5.35
C LYS A 911 -2.79 6.23 6.33
N MET A 912 -1.87 5.35 5.94
CA MET A 912 -1.28 4.38 6.86
C MET A 912 -0.45 5.06 7.97
N ASP A 913 0.37 6.06 7.62
CA ASP A 913 1.11 6.86 8.60
C ASP A 913 0.16 7.56 9.58
N ALA A 914 -0.95 8.13 9.08
CA ALA A 914 -1.99 8.74 9.91
C ALA A 914 -2.65 7.72 10.86
N SER A 915 -2.92 6.50 10.38
CA SER A 915 -3.49 5.40 11.17
C SER A 915 -2.56 5.00 12.31
N TRP A 916 -1.26 4.83 12.03
CA TRP A 916 -0.26 4.53 13.06
C TRP A 916 -0.12 5.68 14.08
N ASN A 917 -0.11 6.93 13.61
CA ASN A 917 -0.04 8.11 14.49
C ASN A 917 -1.25 8.18 15.45
N PHE A 918 -2.43 7.80 14.97
CA PHE A 918 -3.64 7.71 15.78
C PHE A 918 -3.50 6.67 16.90
N ILE A 919 -3.02 5.47 16.58
CA ILE A 919 -2.77 4.43 17.59
C ILE A 919 -1.71 4.88 18.60
N ASN A 920 -0.63 5.48 18.13
CA ASN A 920 0.42 6.01 19.01
C ASN A 920 -0.10 7.14 19.92
N LYS A 921 -1.11 7.92 19.48
CA LYS A 921 -1.76 8.91 20.34
C LYS A 921 -2.56 8.24 21.47
N ILE A 922 -3.34 7.20 21.15
CA ILE A 922 -4.08 6.39 22.15
C ILE A 922 -3.10 5.79 23.16
N TRP A 923 -2.00 5.21 22.68
CA TRP A 923 -0.93 4.67 23.53
C TRP A 923 -0.37 5.70 24.51
N ASN A 924 -0.03 6.89 24.02
CA ASN A 924 0.53 7.96 24.86
C ASN A 924 -0.45 8.49 25.91
N ILE A 925 -1.73 8.63 25.55
CA ILE A 925 -2.77 9.04 26.51
C ILE A 925 -2.95 7.95 27.57
N SER A 926 -3.00 6.70 27.15
CA SER A 926 -3.13 5.56 28.07
C SER A 926 -1.97 5.50 29.05
N ARG A 927 -0.74 5.69 28.56
CA ARG A 927 0.46 5.80 29.40
C ARG A 927 0.34 6.95 30.42
N TYR A 928 -0.11 8.13 29.99
CA TYR A 928 -0.36 9.26 30.90
C TYR A 928 -1.36 8.90 32.00
N ILE A 929 -2.49 8.27 31.66
CA ILE A 929 -3.54 7.90 32.62
C ILE A 929 -3.00 6.86 33.60
N LEU A 930 -2.35 5.81 33.11
CA LEU A 930 -1.81 4.73 33.95
C LEU A 930 -0.71 5.22 34.90
N MET A 931 0.18 6.12 34.44
CA MET A 931 1.19 6.74 35.30
C MET A 931 0.58 7.59 36.43
N ASN A 932 -0.59 8.17 36.21
CA ASN A 932 -1.29 9.01 37.19
C ASN A 932 -2.38 8.25 37.98
N ASN A 933 -2.50 6.93 37.78
CA ASN A 933 -3.61 6.14 38.32
C ASN A 933 -3.53 5.89 39.84
N GLU A 934 -2.33 5.95 40.44
CA GLU A 934 -2.08 5.76 41.88
C GLU A 934 -2.74 4.52 42.50
N GLY A 935 -2.81 3.41 41.75
CA GLY A 935 -3.35 2.14 42.23
C GLY A 935 -4.89 2.06 42.26
N LEU A 936 -5.58 3.00 41.63
CA LEU A 936 -7.04 2.94 41.48
C LEU A 936 -7.45 1.76 40.60
N THR A 937 -8.30 0.89 41.13
CA THR A 937 -8.88 -0.25 40.39
C THR A 937 -10.05 0.21 39.51
N LEU A 938 -10.34 -0.52 38.43
CA LEU A 938 -11.48 -0.22 37.55
C LEU A 938 -12.83 -0.20 38.28
N ASP A 939 -13.07 -1.09 39.25
CA ASP A 939 -14.33 -1.11 40.00
C ASP A 939 -14.48 0.11 40.92
N ALA A 940 -13.41 0.46 41.65
CA ALA A 940 -13.39 1.71 42.41
C ALA A 940 -13.60 2.95 41.52
N ALA A 941 -13.06 2.94 40.29
CA ALA A 941 -13.29 4.01 39.34
C ALA A 941 -14.76 4.10 38.91
N ARG A 942 -15.42 2.96 38.65
CA ARG A 942 -16.86 2.88 38.34
C ARG A 942 -17.73 3.45 39.48
N ASP A 943 -17.45 3.06 40.72
CA ASP A 943 -18.17 3.56 41.89
C ASP A 943 -18.04 5.09 42.05
N ASN A 944 -16.85 5.62 41.79
CA ASN A 944 -16.63 7.06 41.84
C ASN A 944 -17.30 7.80 40.67
N VAL A 945 -17.26 7.23 39.46
CA VAL A 945 -17.96 7.78 38.29
C VAL A 945 -19.46 7.86 38.53
N ALA A 946 -20.07 6.89 39.22
CA ALA A 946 -21.48 6.95 39.60
C ALA A 946 -21.80 8.18 40.47
N LYS A 947 -20.92 8.53 41.43
CA LYS A 947 -21.07 9.73 42.26
C LYS A 947 -20.88 11.02 41.46
N VAL A 948 -19.95 11.02 40.50
CA VAL A 948 -19.74 12.16 39.58
C VAL A 948 -20.98 12.39 38.71
N ALA A 949 -21.54 11.32 38.15
CA ALA A 949 -22.75 11.35 37.35
C ALA A 949 -23.97 11.85 38.14
N ALA A 950 -24.10 11.42 39.39
CA ALA A 950 -25.14 11.89 40.31
C ALA A 950 -24.97 13.35 40.78
N GLY A 951 -23.85 14.00 40.44
CA GLY A 951 -23.54 15.37 40.88
C GLY A 951 -23.12 15.46 42.35
N GLU A 952 -22.85 14.33 43.01
CA GLU A 952 -22.43 14.26 44.42
C GLU A 952 -20.94 14.58 44.59
N ALA A 953 -20.14 14.36 43.54
CA ALA A 953 -18.71 14.59 43.52
C ALA A 953 -18.20 15.00 42.11
N GLY A 954 -16.90 15.28 42.00
CA GLY A 954 -16.25 15.63 40.74
C GLY A 954 -16.57 17.04 40.24
N ASN A 955 -15.82 17.46 39.23
CA ASN A 955 -15.92 18.81 38.66
C ASN A 955 -16.77 18.82 37.38
N VAL A 956 -16.95 20.02 36.81
CA VAL A 956 -17.78 20.19 35.61
C VAL A 956 -17.17 19.55 34.35
N THR A 957 -15.83 19.51 34.25
CA THR A 957 -15.14 18.89 33.11
C THR A 957 -15.28 17.36 33.12
N ASP A 958 -15.33 16.76 34.30
CA ASP A 958 -15.60 15.33 34.49
C ASP A 958 -17.02 14.97 34.03
N ARG A 959 -18.02 15.77 34.42
CA ARG A 959 -19.41 15.57 33.97
C ARG A 959 -19.56 15.80 32.46
N TRP A 960 -18.85 16.78 31.90
CA TRP A 960 -18.83 17.05 30.47
C TRP A 960 -18.30 15.87 29.65
N ILE A 961 -17.14 15.30 30.03
CA ILE A 961 -16.59 14.19 29.24
C ILE A 961 -17.47 12.93 29.32
N LEU A 962 -18.11 12.67 30.46
CA LEU A 962 -19.07 11.56 30.59
C LEU A 962 -20.29 11.75 29.70
N HIS A 963 -20.82 12.97 29.60
CA HIS A 963 -21.90 13.30 28.67
C HIS A 963 -21.50 13.05 27.21
N ASN A 964 -20.33 13.54 26.80
CA ASN A 964 -19.84 13.39 25.44
C ASN A 964 -19.50 11.93 25.10
N LEU A 965 -18.95 11.18 26.06
CA LEU A 965 -18.74 9.75 25.94
C LEU A 965 -20.07 9.02 25.71
N ASN A 966 -21.11 9.39 26.45
CA ASN A 966 -22.45 8.79 26.33
C ASN A 966 -23.04 9.02 24.93
N GLU A 967 -22.94 10.24 24.40
CA GLU A 967 -23.33 10.54 23.02
C GLU A 967 -22.51 9.75 21.99
N THR A 968 -21.19 9.62 22.24
CA THR A 968 -20.28 8.88 21.37
C THR A 968 -20.65 7.41 21.32
N ILE A 969 -20.93 6.78 22.47
CA ILE A 969 -21.39 5.39 22.56
C ILE A 969 -22.67 5.19 21.74
N ALA A 970 -23.65 6.08 21.87
CA ALA A 970 -24.89 6.01 21.11
C ALA A 970 -24.64 6.07 19.60
N LYS A 971 -23.92 7.10 19.14
CA LYS A 971 -23.66 7.35 17.71
C LYS A 971 -22.80 6.24 17.07
N VAL A 972 -21.78 5.75 17.78
CA VAL A 972 -20.91 4.66 17.28
C VAL A 972 -21.68 3.36 17.18
N THR A 973 -22.47 3.02 18.20
CA THR A 973 -23.29 1.79 18.20
C THR A 973 -24.29 1.81 17.05
N GLU A 974 -25.00 2.93 16.85
CA GLU A 974 -25.94 3.09 15.75
C GLU A 974 -25.28 2.91 14.37
N ASN A 975 -24.10 3.49 14.15
CA ASN A 975 -23.41 3.38 12.86
C ASN A 975 -22.86 1.96 12.63
N PHE A 976 -22.39 1.27 13.65
CA PHE A 976 -22.02 -0.14 13.53
C PHE A 976 -23.21 -1.03 13.17
N ASP A 977 -24.38 -0.80 13.79
CA ASP A 977 -25.61 -1.55 13.47
C ASP A 977 -26.11 -1.28 12.04
N LYS A 978 -25.69 -0.16 11.43
CA LYS A 978 -25.93 0.19 10.02
C LYS A 978 -24.80 -0.23 9.07
N PHE A 979 -23.74 -0.87 9.57
CA PHE A 979 -22.51 -1.20 8.84
C PHE A 979 -21.73 0.02 8.30
N GLU A 980 -21.93 1.21 8.88
CA GLU A 980 -21.26 2.47 8.53
C GLU A 980 -19.98 2.65 9.35
N PHE A 981 -19.04 1.70 9.25
CA PHE A 981 -17.83 1.66 10.08
C PHE A 981 -16.93 2.89 9.90
N GLY A 982 -16.87 3.46 8.69
CA GLY A 982 -16.09 4.68 8.45
C GLY A 982 -16.66 5.90 9.17
N VAL A 983 -17.99 6.03 9.23
CA VAL A 983 -18.64 7.10 10.01
C VAL A 983 -18.39 6.90 11.51
N ALA A 984 -18.54 5.66 11.98
CA ALA A 984 -18.26 5.32 13.37
C ALA A 984 -16.82 5.62 13.78
N GLY A 985 -15.84 5.27 12.94
CA GLY A 985 -14.44 5.57 13.22
C GLY A 985 -14.10 7.06 13.11
N HIS A 986 -14.75 7.84 12.24
CA HIS A 986 -14.64 9.30 12.28
C HIS A 986 -15.15 9.90 13.59
N ILE A 987 -16.28 9.41 14.11
CA ILE A 987 -16.82 9.84 15.41
C ILE A 987 -15.84 9.48 16.54
N LEU A 988 -15.32 8.26 16.54
CA LEU A 988 -14.32 7.81 17.52
C LEU A 988 -13.05 8.65 17.46
N TYR A 989 -12.52 8.90 16.26
CA TYR A 989 -11.34 9.72 16.06
C TYR A 989 -11.53 11.12 16.64
N ASN A 990 -12.65 11.77 16.32
CA ASN A 990 -12.96 13.12 16.80
C ASN A 990 -13.11 13.14 18.34
N PHE A 991 -13.86 12.20 18.92
CA PHE A 991 -14.00 12.12 20.38
C PHE A 991 -12.64 11.91 21.07
N ILE A 992 -11.85 10.95 20.61
CA ILE A 992 -10.57 10.58 21.24
C ILE A 992 -9.54 11.70 21.09
N TRP A 993 -9.41 12.25 19.88
CA TRP A 993 -8.37 13.24 19.59
C TRP A 993 -8.78 14.64 20.02
N GLU A 994 -9.94 15.11 19.57
CA GLU A 994 -10.36 16.50 19.77
C GLU A 994 -10.94 16.73 21.15
N GLU A 995 -11.78 15.83 21.68
CA GLU A 995 -12.46 16.07 22.96
C GLU A 995 -11.68 15.51 24.14
N PHE A 996 -11.28 14.25 24.07
CA PHE A 996 -10.59 13.58 25.16
C PHE A 996 -9.13 14.05 25.27
N ALA A 997 -8.34 13.95 24.20
CA ALA A 997 -6.92 14.24 24.27
C ALA A 997 -6.58 15.73 24.30
N ASN A 998 -7.15 16.52 23.37
CA ASN A 998 -6.82 17.94 23.25
C ASN A 998 -7.45 18.80 24.36
N TRP A 999 -8.58 18.35 24.92
CA TRP A 999 -9.29 19.09 25.97
C TRP A 999 -9.31 18.36 27.30
N TYR A 1000 -10.03 17.25 27.45
CA TYR A 1000 -10.25 16.66 28.78
C TYR A 1000 -8.94 16.34 29.50
N VAL A 1001 -8.02 15.61 28.86
CA VAL A 1001 -6.69 15.27 29.41
C VAL A 1001 -5.91 16.53 29.80
N GLU A 1002 -5.96 17.59 29.01
CA GLU A 1002 -5.30 18.85 29.35
C GLU A 1002 -5.97 19.57 30.52
N LEU A 1003 -7.30 19.64 30.54
CA LEU A 1003 -8.11 20.24 31.61
C LEU A 1003 -7.85 19.51 32.95
N THR A 1004 -7.70 18.18 32.94
CA THR A 1004 -7.44 17.40 34.16
C THR A 1004 -6.16 17.83 34.87
N LYS A 1005 -5.16 18.38 34.16
CA LYS A 1005 -3.89 18.81 34.76
C LYS A 1005 -4.10 19.91 35.80
N GLU A 1006 -5.08 20.79 35.61
CA GLU A 1006 -5.40 21.82 36.60
C GLU A 1006 -5.87 21.20 37.93
N VAL A 1007 -6.67 20.13 37.85
CA VAL A 1007 -7.19 19.42 39.03
C VAL A 1007 -6.11 18.54 39.65
N LEU A 1008 -5.36 17.79 38.83
CA LEU A 1008 -4.32 16.86 39.28
C LEU A 1008 -3.13 17.57 39.96
N TYR A 1009 -2.87 18.83 39.60
CA TYR A 1009 -1.84 19.66 40.26
C TYR A 1009 -2.39 20.55 41.38
N SER A 1010 -3.69 20.51 41.67
CA SER A 1010 -4.28 21.23 42.80
C SER A 1010 -3.92 20.58 44.15
N ASP A 1011 -4.33 21.18 45.26
CA ASP A 1011 -4.21 20.57 46.60
C ASP A 1011 -5.46 19.75 47.00
N ASN A 1012 -6.46 19.63 46.12
CA ASN A 1012 -7.72 18.95 46.43
C ASN A 1012 -7.68 17.45 46.12
N GLU A 1013 -7.19 16.66 47.06
CA GLU A 1013 -7.07 15.19 46.90
C GLU A 1013 -8.39 14.49 46.58
N ALA A 1014 -9.52 14.97 47.12
CA ALA A 1014 -10.82 14.36 46.85
C ALA A 1014 -11.21 14.50 45.37
N GLU A 1015 -11.01 15.68 44.77
CA GLU A 1015 -11.26 15.89 43.34
C GLU A 1015 -10.26 15.13 42.45
N LYS A 1016 -8.99 15.03 42.85
CA LYS A 1016 -7.99 14.24 42.12
C LYS A 1016 -8.43 12.79 41.94
N VAL A 1017 -8.92 12.15 43.01
CA VAL A 1017 -9.40 10.77 42.96
C VAL A 1017 -10.59 10.64 42.01
N MET A 1018 -11.53 11.60 42.02
CA MET A 1018 -12.67 11.59 41.09
C MET A 1018 -12.21 11.73 39.64
N THR A 1019 -11.34 12.71 39.33
CA THR A 1019 -10.84 12.94 37.97
C THR A 1019 -10.00 11.77 37.46
N ARG A 1020 -9.16 11.13 38.30
CA ARG A 1020 -8.46 9.88 37.93
C ARG A 1020 -9.42 8.74 37.63
N SER A 1021 -10.51 8.64 38.40
CA SER A 1021 -11.57 7.64 38.17
C SER A 1021 -12.25 7.84 36.83
N VAL A 1022 -12.58 9.09 36.48
CA VAL A 1022 -13.22 9.43 35.21
C VAL A 1022 -12.25 9.23 34.03
N LEU A 1023 -10.96 9.55 34.19
CA LEU A 1023 -9.92 9.24 33.19
C LEU A 1023 -9.81 7.74 32.93
N LEU A 1024 -9.67 6.92 33.98
CA LEU A 1024 -9.54 5.47 33.84
C LEU A 1024 -10.80 4.85 33.23
N TYR A 1025 -11.98 5.25 33.70
CA TYR A 1025 -13.25 4.79 33.17
C TYR A 1025 -13.42 5.17 31.70
N THR A 1026 -13.17 6.43 31.34
CA THR A 1026 -13.30 6.89 29.95
C THR A 1026 -12.31 6.17 29.04
N LEU A 1027 -11.08 5.92 29.50
CA LEU A 1027 -10.11 5.09 28.77
C LEU A 1027 -10.65 3.67 28.55
N ASP A 1028 -11.16 3.00 29.58
CA ASP A 1028 -11.76 1.66 29.47
C ASP A 1028 -12.89 1.63 28.43
N GLN A 1029 -13.78 2.61 28.44
CA GLN A 1029 -14.86 2.69 27.45
C GLN A 1029 -14.33 2.96 26.03
N ILE A 1030 -13.31 3.82 25.87
CA ILE A 1030 -12.64 4.06 24.57
C ILE A 1030 -12.02 2.76 24.03
N LEU A 1031 -11.28 2.02 24.86
CA LEU A 1031 -10.64 0.78 24.42
C LEU A 1031 -11.68 -0.26 23.99
N ARG A 1032 -12.80 -0.37 24.72
CA ARG A 1032 -13.88 -1.30 24.35
C ARG A 1032 -14.58 -0.91 23.04
N LEU A 1033 -14.77 0.39 22.77
CA LEU A 1033 -15.31 0.86 21.49
C LEU A 1033 -14.33 0.60 20.32
N LEU A 1034 -13.03 0.73 20.57
CA LEU A 1034 -11.99 0.51 19.56
C LEU A 1034 -11.64 -0.96 19.34
N HIS A 1035 -11.85 -1.83 20.32
CA HIS A 1035 -11.40 -3.23 20.27
C HIS A 1035 -11.87 -4.01 19.04
N PRO A 1036 -13.12 -3.86 18.55
CA PRO A 1036 -13.52 -4.49 17.31
C PRO A 1036 -12.63 -4.12 16.10
N ILE A 1037 -12.07 -2.92 16.08
CA ILE A 1037 -11.23 -2.42 14.98
C ILE A 1037 -9.75 -2.68 15.22
N MET A 1038 -9.27 -2.43 16.45
CA MET A 1038 -7.85 -2.48 16.84
C MET A 1038 -7.61 -3.47 17.98
N PRO A 1039 -7.70 -4.80 17.73
CA PRO A 1039 -7.71 -5.77 18.81
C PRO A 1039 -6.39 -5.90 19.59
N PHE A 1040 -5.24 -5.59 18.99
CA PHE A 1040 -3.94 -5.86 19.64
C PHE A 1040 -3.57 -4.78 20.67
N VAL A 1041 -3.57 -3.51 20.25
CA VAL A 1041 -3.21 -2.37 21.10
C VAL A 1041 -4.22 -2.18 22.23
N THR A 1042 -5.50 -2.43 21.97
CA THR A 1042 -6.55 -2.31 22.99
C THR A 1042 -6.42 -3.38 24.06
N GLU A 1043 -6.11 -4.63 23.68
CA GLU A 1043 -5.84 -5.73 24.62
C GLU A 1043 -4.60 -5.44 25.48
N GLU A 1044 -3.51 -4.96 24.88
CA GLU A 1044 -2.28 -4.67 25.61
C GLU A 1044 -2.45 -3.56 26.65
N ILE A 1045 -3.19 -2.50 26.30
CA ILE A 1045 -3.48 -1.41 27.23
C ILE A 1045 -4.47 -1.88 28.31
N PHE A 1046 -5.50 -2.64 27.94
CA PHE A 1046 -6.50 -3.17 28.88
C PHE A 1046 -5.87 -4.06 29.95
N ALA A 1047 -4.94 -4.92 29.55
CA ALA A 1047 -4.22 -5.84 30.45
C ALA A 1047 -3.37 -5.12 31.53
N GLN A 1048 -3.16 -3.80 31.42
CA GLN A 1048 -2.42 -3.04 32.43
C GLN A 1048 -3.22 -2.73 33.69
N TYR A 1049 -4.55 -2.75 33.61
CA TYR A 1049 -5.42 -2.33 34.72
C TYR A 1049 -6.64 -3.23 34.95
N ALA A 1050 -6.91 -4.18 34.06
CA ALA A 1050 -8.01 -5.13 34.18
C ALA A 1050 -7.51 -6.57 34.00
N GLU A 1051 -8.17 -7.50 34.70
CA GLU A 1051 -7.94 -8.94 34.53
C GLU A 1051 -8.76 -9.50 33.36
N GLY A 1052 -8.28 -10.60 32.77
CA GLY A 1052 -8.92 -11.25 31.63
C GLY A 1052 -8.60 -10.58 30.29
N SER A 1053 -9.35 -10.96 29.25
CA SER A 1053 -9.19 -10.45 27.89
C SER A 1053 -10.32 -9.48 27.54
N ILE A 1054 -9.99 -8.37 26.87
CA ILE A 1054 -10.99 -7.41 26.40
C ILE A 1054 -11.91 -8.03 25.33
N VAL A 1055 -11.49 -9.13 24.69
CA VAL A 1055 -12.25 -9.89 23.69
C VAL A 1055 -13.64 -10.31 24.18
N VAL A 1056 -13.75 -10.62 25.48
CA VAL A 1056 -14.99 -11.08 26.13
C VAL A 1056 -15.57 -10.03 27.09
N ALA A 1057 -15.00 -8.83 27.11
CA ALA A 1057 -15.45 -7.78 28.01
C ALA A 1057 -16.70 -7.09 27.45
N ALA A 1058 -17.64 -6.71 28.32
CA ALA A 1058 -18.91 -6.11 27.92
C ALA A 1058 -18.72 -4.84 27.06
N TYR A 1059 -19.48 -4.73 25.98
CA TYR A 1059 -19.49 -3.55 25.11
C TYR A 1059 -20.13 -2.34 25.83
N PRO A 1060 -19.65 -1.11 25.59
CA PRO A 1060 -20.22 0.09 26.20
C PRO A 1060 -21.69 0.28 25.84
N VAL A 1061 -22.49 0.71 26.82
CA VAL A 1061 -23.91 1.01 26.65
C VAL A 1061 -24.22 2.42 27.13
N VAL A 1062 -25.22 3.03 26.52
CA VAL A 1062 -25.70 4.36 26.92
C VAL A 1062 -26.19 4.32 28.36
N ASN A 1063 -25.70 5.25 29.18
CA ASN A 1063 -26.11 5.42 30.56
C ASN A 1063 -26.82 6.78 30.73
N PRO A 1064 -28.14 6.81 30.94
CA PRO A 1064 -28.89 8.05 31.13
C PRO A 1064 -28.37 8.93 32.27
N ALA A 1065 -27.69 8.36 33.28
CA ALA A 1065 -27.11 9.13 34.37
C ALA A 1065 -25.95 10.05 33.93
N PHE A 1066 -25.36 9.83 32.75
CA PHE A 1066 -24.31 10.69 32.20
C PHE A 1066 -24.84 11.89 31.43
N GLU A 1067 -26.16 12.01 31.23
CA GLU A 1067 -26.73 13.17 30.54
C GLU A 1067 -26.57 14.44 31.37
N ASN A 1068 -25.79 15.40 30.84
CA ASN A 1068 -25.56 16.68 31.51
C ASN A 1068 -25.37 17.81 30.49
N ALA A 1069 -26.47 18.26 29.90
CA ALA A 1069 -26.48 19.32 28.89
C ALA A 1069 -25.94 20.67 29.43
N GLU A 1070 -26.10 20.93 30.72
CA GLU A 1070 -25.58 22.14 31.37
C GLU A 1070 -24.04 22.15 31.41
N ALA A 1071 -23.43 21.05 31.89
CA ALA A 1071 -21.98 20.89 31.88
C ALA A 1071 -21.43 20.96 30.44
N HIS A 1072 -22.14 20.35 29.48
CA HIS A 1072 -21.77 20.41 28.08
C HIS A 1072 -21.77 21.84 27.53
N LYS A 1073 -22.89 22.55 27.63
CA LYS A 1073 -23.01 23.94 27.16
C LYS A 1073 -21.95 24.85 27.82
N GLY A 1074 -21.74 24.69 29.12
CA GLY A 1074 -20.77 25.49 29.87
C GLY A 1074 -19.32 25.24 29.44
N VAL A 1075 -18.91 23.96 29.34
CA VAL A 1075 -17.53 23.61 28.95
C VAL A 1075 -17.27 23.95 27.48
N GLU A 1076 -18.23 23.80 26.57
CA GLU A 1076 -18.08 24.28 25.18
C GLU A 1076 -17.88 25.80 25.12
N SER A 1077 -18.62 26.57 25.94
CA SER A 1077 -18.43 28.03 26.04
C SER A 1077 -17.05 28.39 26.61
N LEU A 1078 -16.53 27.61 27.57
CA LEU A 1078 -15.17 27.76 28.10
C LEU A 1078 -14.10 27.45 27.04
N LYS A 1079 -14.30 26.41 26.24
CA LYS A 1079 -13.40 26.04 25.13
C LYS A 1079 -13.34 27.16 24.09
N ASP A 1080 -14.49 27.72 23.72
CA ASP A 1080 -14.56 28.82 22.76
C ASP A 1080 -13.92 30.10 23.27
N LEU A 1081 -14.05 30.40 24.56
CA LEU A 1081 -13.34 31.49 25.22
C LEU A 1081 -11.82 31.29 25.12
N ILE A 1082 -11.31 30.12 25.52
CA ILE A 1082 -9.87 29.82 25.51
C ILE A 1082 -9.32 29.86 24.08
N ARG A 1083 -10.04 29.29 23.11
CA ARG A 1083 -9.67 29.36 21.68
C ARG A 1083 -9.62 30.79 21.20
N SER A 1084 -10.63 31.59 21.52
CA SER A 1084 -10.71 33.00 21.09
C SER A 1084 -9.52 33.79 21.61
N VAL A 1085 -9.19 33.67 22.91
CA VAL A 1085 -8.01 34.34 23.47
C VAL A 1085 -6.71 33.88 22.80
N ARG A 1086 -6.54 32.56 22.58
CA ARG A 1086 -5.34 32.01 21.92
C ARG A 1086 -5.21 32.48 20.47
N ASN A 1087 -6.32 32.53 19.74
CA ASN A 1087 -6.35 33.00 18.35
C ASN A 1087 -6.03 34.49 18.28
N SER A 1088 -6.64 35.31 19.13
CA SER A 1088 -6.33 36.75 19.21
C SER A 1088 -4.87 36.97 19.55
N ARG A 1089 -4.28 36.22 20.48
CA ARG A 1089 -2.84 36.27 20.76
C ARG A 1089 -1.98 35.88 19.55
N ALA A 1090 -2.33 34.80 18.86
CA ALA A 1090 -1.59 34.34 17.70
C ALA A 1090 -1.62 35.34 16.54
N GLU A 1091 -2.76 36.01 16.32
CA GLU A 1091 -2.94 37.04 15.28
C GLU A 1091 -1.94 38.21 15.44
N VAL A 1092 -1.66 38.60 16.68
CA VAL A 1092 -0.67 39.65 17.01
C VAL A 1092 0.69 39.08 17.44
N ASN A 1093 0.96 37.79 17.18
CA ASN A 1093 2.22 37.10 17.49
C ASN A 1093 2.66 37.19 18.97
N VAL A 1094 1.71 37.20 19.90
CA VAL A 1094 1.97 37.19 21.34
C VAL A 1094 2.18 35.76 21.83
N ALA A 1095 3.32 35.52 22.47
CA ALA A 1095 3.63 34.21 23.05
C ALA A 1095 2.59 33.82 24.13
N PRO A 1096 2.10 32.56 24.16
CA PRO A 1096 1.14 32.11 25.18
C PRO A 1096 1.60 32.27 26.63
N SER A 1097 2.93 32.29 26.86
CA SER A 1097 3.55 32.47 28.18
C SER A 1097 3.59 33.92 28.67
N LYS A 1098 3.29 34.91 27.81
CA LYS A 1098 3.24 36.32 28.23
C LYS A 1098 1.92 36.59 28.98
N PRO A 1099 1.95 37.09 30.22
CA PRO A 1099 0.75 37.55 30.91
C PRO A 1099 0.11 38.73 30.18
N ILE A 1100 -1.23 38.75 30.06
CA ILE A 1100 -1.98 39.90 29.47
C ILE A 1100 -3.27 40.17 30.24
N THR A 1101 -3.81 41.38 30.19
CA THR A 1101 -5.16 41.64 30.69
C THR A 1101 -6.21 41.01 29.78
N ILE A 1102 -7.21 40.37 30.39
CA ILE A 1102 -8.35 39.76 29.71
C ILE A 1102 -9.63 40.24 30.40
N LEU A 1103 -10.51 40.89 29.63
CA LEU A 1103 -11.80 41.36 30.10
C LEU A 1103 -12.90 40.59 29.37
N ILE A 1104 -13.80 39.94 30.10
CA ILE A 1104 -14.87 39.10 29.55
C ILE A 1104 -16.21 39.68 29.95
N LYS A 1105 -16.89 40.27 28.97
CA LYS A 1105 -18.22 40.83 29.14
C LYS A 1105 -19.27 39.79 28.80
N THR A 1106 -19.97 39.28 29.79
CA THR A 1106 -21.01 38.25 29.62
C THR A 1106 -22.37 38.88 29.33
N ALA A 1107 -23.19 38.20 28.52
CA ALA A 1107 -24.52 38.64 28.13
C ALA A 1107 -25.62 38.20 29.12
N ASP A 1108 -25.37 37.14 29.89
CA ASP A 1108 -26.30 36.61 30.89
C ASP A 1108 -25.59 36.20 32.20
N ALA A 1109 -26.37 36.11 33.28
CA ALA A 1109 -25.87 35.83 34.62
C ALA A 1109 -25.47 34.36 34.84
N GLU A 1110 -26.03 33.44 34.06
CA GLU A 1110 -25.73 32.00 34.13
C GLU A 1110 -24.30 31.76 33.66
N LEU A 1111 -23.93 32.31 32.50
CA LEU A 1111 -22.59 32.22 31.94
C LEU A 1111 -21.56 32.99 32.77
N GLU A 1112 -21.94 34.15 33.33
CA GLU A 1112 -21.09 34.90 34.26
C GLU A 1112 -20.74 34.05 35.49
N THR A 1113 -21.75 33.43 36.09
CA THR A 1113 -21.58 32.53 37.24
C THR A 1113 -20.71 31.34 36.87
N PHE A 1114 -20.94 30.75 35.70
CA PHE A 1114 -20.18 29.61 35.21
C PHE A 1114 -18.70 29.94 35.01
N PHE A 1115 -18.37 31.04 34.31
CA PHE A 1115 -16.97 31.42 34.09
C PHE A 1115 -16.26 31.80 35.38
N LYS A 1116 -16.95 32.46 36.32
CA LYS A 1116 -16.39 32.75 37.66
C LYS A 1116 -16.13 31.47 38.46
N ALA A 1117 -17.04 30.50 38.41
CA ALA A 1117 -16.86 29.21 39.09
C ALA A 1117 -15.72 28.37 38.50
N ASN A 1118 -15.32 28.62 37.25
CA ASN A 1118 -14.32 27.87 36.48
C ASN A 1118 -13.13 28.75 36.06
N GLU A 1119 -12.85 29.80 36.83
CA GLU A 1119 -11.81 30.80 36.56
C GLU A 1119 -10.40 30.17 36.52
N ASN A 1120 -10.18 29.12 37.31
CA ASN A 1120 -8.94 28.35 37.36
C ASN A 1120 -8.52 27.86 35.95
N TYR A 1121 -9.45 27.29 35.18
CA TYR A 1121 -9.17 26.84 33.82
C TYR A 1121 -8.86 28.02 32.88
N ILE A 1122 -9.61 29.12 32.98
CA ILE A 1122 -9.33 30.33 32.18
C ILE A 1122 -7.91 30.81 32.46
N ARG A 1123 -7.55 30.94 33.74
CA ARG A 1123 -6.20 31.38 34.15
C ARG A 1123 -5.11 30.46 33.64
N ARG A 1124 -5.29 29.14 33.79
CA ARG A 1124 -4.32 28.13 33.36
C ARG A 1124 -4.04 28.19 31.86
N PHE A 1125 -5.09 28.28 31.04
CA PHE A 1125 -4.97 28.14 29.59
C PHE A 1125 -4.80 29.45 28.83
N THR A 1126 -5.08 30.57 29.48
CA THR A 1126 -4.94 31.92 28.90
C THR A 1126 -3.89 32.78 29.58
N ASN A 1127 -3.33 32.36 30.72
CA ASN A 1127 -2.28 33.09 31.45
C ASN A 1127 -2.53 34.61 31.53
N PRO A 1128 -3.61 35.05 32.20
CA PRO A 1128 -3.91 36.47 32.35
C PRO A 1128 -3.04 37.11 33.44
N GLU A 1129 -2.65 38.36 33.22
CA GLU A 1129 -2.14 39.24 34.28
C GLU A 1129 -3.29 39.72 35.16
N GLN A 1130 -4.32 40.29 34.52
CA GLN A 1130 -5.60 40.64 35.14
C GLN A 1130 -6.72 39.94 34.39
N LEU A 1131 -7.69 39.40 35.13
CA LEU A 1131 -8.88 38.75 34.60
C LEU A 1131 -10.11 39.39 35.23
N GLU A 1132 -10.99 39.96 34.42
CA GLU A 1132 -12.27 40.52 34.86
C GLU A 1132 -13.41 39.86 34.09
N ILE A 1133 -14.42 39.37 34.81
CA ILE A 1133 -15.61 38.72 34.26
C ILE A 1133 -16.83 39.42 34.82
N SER A 1134 -17.57 40.15 33.98
CA SER A 1134 -18.77 40.88 34.40
C SER A 1134 -19.62 41.30 33.21
N SER A 1135 -20.95 41.26 33.37
CA SER A 1135 -21.90 41.83 32.40
C SER A 1135 -21.79 43.35 32.22
N SER A 1136 -21.14 44.06 33.16
CA SER A 1136 -21.02 45.52 33.15
C SER A 1136 -19.68 46.07 32.66
N ILE A 1137 -18.83 45.25 32.01
CA ILE A 1137 -17.51 45.69 31.51
C ILE A 1137 -17.69 46.75 30.41
N ALA A 1138 -16.99 47.88 30.56
CA ALA A 1138 -16.85 48.87 29.50
C ALA A 1138 -15.74 48.42 28.54
N ALA A 1139 -16.06 48.33 27.25
CA ALA A 1139 -15.08 47.97 26.23
C ALA A 1139 -13.94 49.01 26.20
N PRO A 1140 -12.66 48.60 26.31
CA PRO A 1140 -11.54 49.53 26.18
C PRO A 1140 -11.52 50.19 24.79
N GLU A 1141 -11.08 51.44 24.73
CA GLU A 1141 -11.03 52.19 23.46
C GLU A 1141 -10.06 51.56 22.43
N LEU A 1142 -9.00 50.91 22.91
CA LEU A 1142 -7.98 50.24 22.10
C LEU A 1142 -7.73 48.81 22.59
N ALA A 1143 -8.60 47.89 22.18
CA ALA A 1143 -8.48 46.46 22.46
C ALA A 1143 -8.73 45.63 21.19
N MET A 1144 -8.11 44.45 21.13
CA MET A 1144 -8.65 43.39 20.27
C MET A 1144 -9.91 42.85 20.91
N SER A 1145 -10.97 42.73 20.14
CA SER A 1145 -12.21 42.09 20.56
C SER A 1145 -12.42 40.77 19.85
N ALA A 1146 -12.94 39.79 20.57
CA ALA A 1146 -13.47 38.55 20.03
C ALA A 1146 -14.87 38.32 20.61
N VAL A 1147 -15.76 37.75 19.82
CA VAL A 1147 -17.15 37.48 20.24
C VAL A 1147 -17.38 35.98 20.19
N ILE A 1148 -17.89 35.45 21.30
CA ILE A 1148 -18.40 34.08 21.40
C ILE A 1148 -19.89 34.14 21.76
N THR A 1149 -20.58 33.01 21.66
CA THR A 1149 -21.98 32.93 22.07
C THR A 1149 -22.12 33.30 23.55
N GLY A 1150 -22.82 34.42 23.82
CA GLY A 1150 -23.08 34.88 25.18
C GLY A 1150 -21.96 35.71 25.83
N ALA A 1151 -20.82 35.98 25.16
CA ALA A 1151 -19.78 36.85 25.73
C ALA A 1151 -18.93 37.61 24.68
N GLU A 1152 -18.47 38.80 25.06
CA GLU A 1152 -17.47 39.60 24.34
C GLU A 1152 -16.16 39.57 25.14
N ILE A 1153 -15.06 39.27 24.48
CA ILE A 1153 -13.73 39.16 25.06
C ILE A 1153 -12.89 40.33 24.56
N PHE A 1154 -12.30 41.08 25.48
CA PHE A 1154 -11.44 42.22 25.17
C PHE A 1154 -10.02 41.97 25.70
N LEU A 1155 -9.04 42.12 24.81
CA LEU A 1155 -7.62 42.09 25.12
C LEU A 1155 -7.02 43.47 24.84
N PRO A 1156 -6.71 44.27 25.86
CA PRO A 1156 -6.11 45.59 25.68
C PRO A 1156 -4.83 45.52 24.83
N LEU A 1157 -4.73 46.35 23.79
CA LEU A 1157 -3.59 46.33 22.86
C LEU A 1157 -2.27 46.68 23.54
N ALA A 1158 -2.30 47.48 24.61
CA ALA A 1158 -1.14 47.85 25.41
C ALA A 1158 -0.39 46.64 25.99
N ASP A 1159 -1.11 45.58 26.37
CA ASP A 1159 -0.50 44.37 26.94
C ASP A 1159 -0.07 43.38 25.87
N LEU A 1160 -0.69 43.45 24.70
CA LEU A 1160 -0.41 42.57 23.58
C LEU A 1160 0.85 43.00 22.82
N LEU A 1161 1.07 44.29 22.61
CA LEU A 1161 2.13 44.80 21.73
C LEU A 1161 3.21 45.53 22.52
N ASN A 1162 4.47 45.18 22.28
CA ASN A 1162 5.56 46.11 22.59
C ASN A 1162 5.58 47.16 21.48
N VAL A 1163 4.94 48.30 21.75
CA VAL A 1163 4.73 49.34 20.74
C VAL A 1163 6.07 49.85 20.17
N GLU A 1164 7.14 49.86 20.97
CA GLU A 1164 8.47 50.27 20.51
C GLU A 1164 9.11 49.24 19.55
N GLU A 1165 9.00 47.94 19.87
CA GLU A 1165 9.51 46.87 18.99
C GLU A 1165 8.68 46.74 17.71
N GLU A 1166 7.36 46.90 17.81
CA GLU A 1166 6.48 46.84 16.65
C GLU A 1166 6.63 48.07 15.76
N LEU A 1167 6.81 49.27 16.34
CA LEU A 1167 7.22 50.46 15.58
C LEU A 1167 8.57 50.26 14.91
N ALA A 1168 9.55 49.66 15.59
CA ALA A 1168 10.86 49.36 14.98
C ALA A 1168 10.75 48.33 13.84
N ARG A 1169 9.87 47.32 13.98
CA ARG A 1169 9.58 46.34 12.92
C ARG A 1169 8.90 47.01 11.72
N LEU A 1170 7.87 47.80 11.97
CA LEU A 1170 7.12 48.53 10.94
C LEU A 1170 8.00 49.59 10.26
N ASP A 1171 8.88 50.28 10.97
CA ASP A 1171 9.85 51.24 10.38
C ASP A 1171 10.85 50.52 9.48
N LYS A 1172 11.30 49.31 9.85
CA LYS A 1172 12.15 48.46 9.01
C LYS A 1172 11.42 47.97 7.76
N GLU A 1173 10.15 47.60 7.91
CA GLU A 1173 9.27 47.20 6.82
C GLU A 1173 8.95 48.37 5.88
N LEU A 1174 8.65 49.55 6.42
CA LEU A 1174 8.48 50.81 5.69
C LEU A 1174 9.74 51.16 4.90
N SER A 1175 10.92 51.04 5.54
CA SER A 1175 12.21 51.25 4.88
C SER A 1175 12.48 50.27 3.74
N LYS A 1176 11.97 49.03 3.84
CA LYS A 1176 12.04 48.04 2.77
C LYS A 1176 11.14 48.45 1.60
N TRP A 1177 9.88 48.78 1.87
CA TRP A 1177 8.94 49.20 0.83
C TRP A 1177 9.38 50.50 0.14
N GLN A 1178 9.94 51.46 0.88
CA GLN A 1178 10.54 52.66 0.29
C GLN A 1178 11.68 52.32 -0.67
N LYS A 1179 12.57 51.38 -0.32
CA LYS A 1179 13.67 50.95 -1.20
C LYS A 1179 13.15 50.26 -2.47
N GLU A 1180 12.12 49.42 -2.35
CA GLU A 1180 11.49 48.77 -3.50
C GLU A 1180 10.81 49.81 -4.41
N LEU A 1181 10.09 50.78 -3.85
CA LEU A 1181 9.51 51.93 -4.57
C LEU A 1181 10.58 52.77 -5.26
N ASP A 1182 11.70 53.08 -4.60
CA ASP A 1182 12.81 53.82 -5.19
C ASP A 1182 13.46 53.06 -6.36
N MET A 1183 13.57 51.73 -6.26
CA MET A 1183 14.14 50.88 -7.31
C MET A 1183 13.22 50.81 -8.54
N VAL A 1184 11.92 50.62 -8.32
CA VAL A 1184 10.93 50.59 -9.40
C VAL A 1184 10.76 51.98 -10.02
N GLY A 1185 10.69 53.03 -9.19
CA GLY A 1185 10.62 54.42 -9.62
C GLY A 1185 11.84 54.85 -10.45
N LYS A 1186 13.06 54.42 -10.10
CA LYS A 1186 14.27 54.67 -10.91
C LYS A 1186 14.27 53.95 -12.27
N LYS A 1187 13.63 52.79 -12.37
CA LYS A 1187 13.47 52.09 -13.66
C LYS A 1187 12.44 52.80 -14.53
N LEU A 1188 11.30 53.18 -13.95
CA LEU A 1188 10.20 53.84 -14.66
C LEU A 1188 10.51 55.31 -15.01
N SER A 1189 11.40 55.99 -14.28
CA SER A 1189 11.88 57.35 -14.62
C SER A 1189 13.01 57.37 -15.64
N ASN A 1190 13.57 56.20 -16.00
CA ASN A 1190 14.57 56.10 -17.05
C ASN A 1190 13.89 56.07 -18.42
N GLU A 1191 13.90 57.21 -19.11
CA GLU A 1191 13.28 57.39 -20.43
C GLU A 1191 13.74 56.34 -21.46
N ARG A 1192 15.00 55.87 -21.37
CA ARG A 1192 15.49 54.79 -22.25
C ARG A 1192 14.92 53.42 -21.92
N PHE A 1193 14.57 53.14 -20.67
CA PHE A 1193 13.93 51.88 -20.29
C PHE A 1193 12.47 51.86 -20.73
N VAL A 1194 11.73 52.95 -20.48
CA VAL A 1194 10.32 53.08 -20.89
C VAL A 1194 10.16 53.07 -22.41
N ALA A 1195 11.11 53.66 -23.15
CA ALA A 1195 11.06 53.71 -24.62
C ALA A 1195 11.48 52.40 -25.31
N ASN A 1196 12.33 51.56 -24.69
CA ASN A 1196 12.92 50.38 -25.34
C ASN A 1196 12.46 49.03 -24.76
N ALA A 1197 11.83 48.98 -23.59
CA ALA A 1197 11.26 47.76 -23.04
C ALA A 1197 9.90 47.45 -23.69
N LYS A 1198 9.53 46.17 -23.75
CA LYS A 1198 8.21 45.75 -24.26
C LYS A 1198 7.09 46.36 -23.39
N PRO A 1199 5.94 46.76 -23.97
CA PRO A 1199 4.85 47.41 -23.22
C PRO A 1199 4.41 46.64 -21.97
N GLU A 1200 4.30 45.32 -22.06
CA GLU A 1200 3.93 44.44 -20.95
C GLU A 1200 4.93 44.47 -19.78
N VAL A 1201 6.22 44.69 -20.05
CA VAL A 1201 7.26 44.77 -19.01
C VAL A 1201 7.19 46.11 -18.29
N VAL A 1202 6.89 47.19 -19.01
CA VAL A 1202 6.69 48.51 -18.41
C VAL A 1202 5.41 48.51 -17.56
N GLU A 1203 4.33 47.92 -18.06
CA GLU A 1203 3.07 47.83 -17.32
C GLU A 1203 3.20 46.97 -16.06
N LYS A 1204 3.91 45.83 -16.14
CA LYS A 1204 4.20 45.00 -14.97
C LYS A 1204 5.06 45.71 -13.91
N GLU A 1205 5.97 46.60 -14.31
CA GLU A 1205 6.73 47.41 -13.34
C GLU A 1205 5.86 48.54 -12.76
N LYS A 1206 4.89 49.11 -13.49
CA LYS A 1206 3.89 50.05 -12.93
C LYS A 1206 2.94 49.37 -11.95
N GLU A 1207 2.47 48.16 -12.27
CA GLU A 1207 1.65 47.35 -11.36
C GLU A 1207 2.40 47.04 -10.06
N LYS A 1208 3.68 46.65 -10.15
CA LYS A 1208 4.54 46.50 -8.98
C LYS A 1208 4.70 47.80 -8.19
N GLN A 1209 4.84 48.93 -8.88
CA GLN A 1209 4.91 50.22 -8.20
C GLN A 1209 3.61 50.49 -7.41
N ALA A 1210 2.45 50.23 -8.00
CA ALA A 1210 1.16 50.39 -7.35
C ALA A 1210 0.97 49.45 -6.14
N ASP A 1211 1.34 48.17 -6.26
CA ASP A 1211 1.29 47.20 -5.16
C ASP A 1211 2.23 47.58 -4.01
N TYR A 1212 3.47 47.98 -4.33
CA TYR A 1212 4.42 48.44 -3.31
C TYR A 1212 3.99 49.74 -2.67
N GLN A 1213 3.34 50.65 -3.42
CA GLN A 1213 2.81 51.90 -2.88
C GLN A 1213 1.65 51.60 -1.92
N ALA A 1214 0.72 50.72 -2.28
CA ALA A 1214 -0.35 50.30 -1.39
C ALA A 1214 0.16 49.68 -0.09
N LYS A 1215 1.20 48.83 -0.16
CA LYS A 1215 1.85 48.25 1.02
C LYS A 1215 2.59 49.28 1.87
N TYR A 1216 3.26 50.24 1.23
CA TYR A 1216 3.92 51.35 1.90
C TYR A 1216 2.89 52.20 2.65
N ASP A 1217 1.82 52.64 1.98
CA ASP A 1217 0.77 53.49 2.54
C ASP A 1217 0.04 52.78 3.69
N ALA A 1218 -0.25 51.48 3.55
CA ALA A 1218 -0.82 50.67 4.64
C ALA A 1218 0.13 50.57 5.84
N THR A 1219 1.44 50.44 5.60
CA THR A 1219 2.45 50.42 6.67
C THR A 1219 2.55 51.80 7.36
N VAL A 1220 2.48 52.90 6.61
CA VAL A 1220 2.45 54.28 7.18
C VAL A 1220 1.21 54.46 8.06
N ALA A 1221 0.02 54.12 7.55
CA ALA A 1221 -1.22 54.22 8.30
C ALA A 1221 -1.15 53.40 9.60
N ARG A 1222 -0.58 52.19 9.53
CA ARG A 1222 -0.38 51.34 10.70
C ARG A 1222 0.61 51.93 11.71
N ILE A 1223 1.70 52.56 11.24
CA ILE A 1223 2.64 53.28 12.13
C ILE A 1223 1.96 54.47 12.81
N GLU A 1224 1.10 55.21 12.10
CA GLU A 1224 0.33 56.31 12.69
C GLU A 1224 -0.68 55.84 13.74
N GLU A 1225 -1.34 54.71 13.52
CA GLU A 1225 -2.17 54.04 14.53
C GLU A 1225 -1.35 53.61 15.75
N MET A 1226 -0.20 52.98 15.54
CA MET A 1226 0.69 52.54 16.63
C MET A 1226 1.24 53.71 17.43
N LYS A 1227 1.55 54.85 16.80
CA LYS A 1227 2.00 56.07 17.49
C LYS A 1227 0.92 56.68 18.40
N LYS A 1228 -0.37 56.42 18.15
CA LYS A 1228 -1.46 56.85 19.05
C LYS A 1228 -1.51 56.03 20.34
N LEU A 1229 -0.91 54.83 20.37
CA LEU A 1229 -0.82 53.95 21.54
C LEU A 1229 0.34 54.30 22.50
N VAL A 1230 1.27 55.17 22.10
CA VAL A 1230 2.46 55.58 22.90
C VAL A 1230 2.15 56.79 23.80
N LYS A 1231 0.90 57.25 23.88
CA LYS A 1231 0.54 58.52 24.52
C LYS A 1231 0.04 58.39 25.95
#